data_AF-A0A939W7X3-F1
#
_entry.id   AF-A0A939W7X3-F1
#
_cell.length_a   1.000
_cell.length_b   1.000
_cell.length_c   1.000
_cell.angle_alpha   90.00
_cell.angle_beta   90.00
_cell.angle_gamma   90.00
#
_symmetry.space_group_name_H-M   'P 1'
#
loop_
_entity.id
_entity.type
_entity.pdbx_description
1 polymer ?
#
loop_
_entity_poly.entity_id
_entity_poly.type
_entity_poly.pdbx_seq_one_letter_code
_entity_poly.pdbx_strand_id
1 'polypeptide(L)'
;IKYNRSAVAKTNSNINSMVKAGKESTVTQAADEMLYLLTKEGESVYSLKIAEPVKVAEFGTGNMRVGLWDGVKKDFIFERDNLGADFVKAASENCKGKGGSFEFEGKTYTFKPGSAKKTFDVYTEPDDPFRYYGEALGAEFEAAAENAKAGDVLEIGEKKYAVVDAADKGNYSVFDLVDAKPFMIYTQYGFDTCVASLPLSDSFKLNALTAVYGEGSFEAEAILNTEAFAKELAEKAIAAQQGTHQDNTMLGEETEAPATEAPETEAPEETGEGELIPEGAVYVNAKFTVAPSAEREGVFVISTEDGTPYAELNTMVVRRYNGKDTMDLDLKHAVRDHVMHMLETKASSENLTYQIPRQDDKGRNVYDEDGKLLYEDSEMTVTRRTESEFVVNAKQTRQFIDKYAPPSSTHVMGTDGDGFDVLARIMYGGRISLMVGFVVVFLECFLGIIMGGLAGFFGGWVDNLVMRLVDIFYCLPFMPIMIIVGAMMDAMRMDVTVRLFVLMAAMGIMGWAGIARLVRGQILSLREQEFMVAAEATGLPTSRRIFRHLVPNVMPQLIVSATMGLGSTILSESTLSFLGLGVKHPMATWGSMINSVASASAMEQYAYIWIPVGLLICFTVIAFNFVGDGLRDAFDPKAKR
;
A
#
# COMPACT_ATOMS: atom_id res chain seq x y z
N ILE A 1 17.22 2.74 31.09
CA ILE A 1 17.82 1.40 31.20
C ILE A 1 17.90 0.82 29.79
N LYS A 2 19.09 0.53 29.26
CA LYS A 2 19.22 -0.08 27.92
C LYS A 2 18.62 -1.49 27.97
N TYR A 3 17.69 -1.77 27.07
CA TYR A 3 16.86 -2.96 27.04
C TYR A 3 17.64 -4.24 26.69
N ASN A 4 17.53 -5.28 27.52
CA ASN A 4 18.05 -6.60 27.20
C ASN A 4 16.98 -7.46 26.51
N ARG A 5 17.03 -7.48 25.17
CA ARG A 5 16.15 -8.29 24.31
C ARG A 5 16.10 -9.77 24.72
N SER A 6 17.19 -10.31 25.26
CA SER A 6 17.30 -11.73 25.64
C SER A 6 16.44 -12.08 26.86
N ALA A 7 16.33 -11.17 27.83
CA ALA A 7 15.52 -11.38 29.03
C ALA A 7 14.03 -11.45 28.68
N VAL A 8 13.55 -10.47 27.90
CA VAL A 8 12.15 -10.40 27.47
C VAL A 8 11.76 -11.52 26.51
N ALA A 9 12.65 -11.95 25.60
CA ALA A 9 12.40 -13.07 24.70
C ALA A 9 12.19 -14.40 25.44
N LYS A 10 12.81 -14.57 26.62
CA LYS A 10 12.68 -15.78 27.44
C LYS A 10 11.47 -15.75 28.38
N THR A 11 10.85 -14.59 28.60
CA THR A 11 9.76 -14.45 29.58
C THR A 11 8.58 -15.40 29.31
N ASN A 12 8.14 -15.56 28.06
CA ASN A 12 7.03 -16.49 27.76
C ASN A 12 7.37 -17.94 28.11
N SER A 13 8.61 -18.38 27.87
CA SER A 13 9.08 -19.71 28.29
C SER A 13 9.12 -19.83 29.81
N ASN A 14 9.51 -18.76 30.50
CA ASN A 14 9.57 -18.71 31.96
C ASN A 14 8.17 -18.70 32.59
N ILE A 15 7.20 -18.02 31.99
CA ILE A 15 5.79 -18.08 32.39
C ILE A 15 5.30 -19.52 32.28
N ASN A 16 5.51 -20.18 31.14
CA ASN A 16 5.08 -21.57 30.94
C ASN A 16 5.73 -22.55 31.91
N SER A 17 7.03 -22.39 32.21
CA SER A 17 7.73 -23.25 33.18
C SER A 17 7.26 -22.99 34.62
N MET A 18 7.02 -21.73 34.98
CA MET A 18 6.50 -21.31 36.27
C MET A 18 5.09 -21.87 36.51
N VAL A 19 4.19 -21.74 35.53
CA VAL A 19 2.83 -22.30 35.56
C VAL A 19 2.86 -23.82 35.66
N LYS A 20 3.69 -24.50 34.86
CA LYS A 20 3.83 -25.97 34.91
C LYS A 20 4.38 -26.47 36.25
N ALA A 21 5.24 -25.67 36.90
CA ALA A 21 5.79 -25.97 38.21
C ALA A 21 4.87 -25.57 39.37
N GLY A 22 3.73 -24.92 39.10
CA GLY A 22 2.81 -24.43 40.13
C GLY A 22 3.40 -23.32 41.01
N LYS A 23 4.34 -22.54 40.47
CA LYS A 23 5.00 -21.43 41.19
C LYS A 23 4.24 -20.12 40.95
N GLU A 24 4.19 -19.27 41.97
CA GLU A 24 3.61 -17.91 41.87
C GLU A 24 4.64 -16.86 41.43
N SER A 25 5.94 -17.14 41.59
CA SER A 25 7.02 -16.26 41.14
C SER A 25 8.27 -17.03 40.76
N THR A 26 9.09 -16.44 39.89
CA THR A 26 10.43 -16.94 39.54
C THR A 26 11.36 -15.78 39.23
N VAL A 27 12.65 -15.97 39.42
CA VAL A 27 13.67 -14.96 39.13
C VAL A 27 14.66 -15.49 38.09
N THR A 28 15.20 -14.61 37.25
CA THR A 28 16.29 -14.93 36.35
C THR A 28 17.28 -13.79 36.31
N GLN A 29 18.57 -14.10 36.35
CA GLN A 29 19.63 -13.14 36.09
C GLN A 29 19.97 -13.15 34.60
N ALA A 30 19.98 -11.97 33.96
CA ALA A 30 20.36 -11.87 32.56
C ALA A 30 21.84 -11.47 32.40
N ALA A 31 22.31 -11.40 31.15
CA ALA A 31 23.72 -11.11 30.84
C ALA A 31 24.18 -9.69 31.19
N ASP A 32 23.25 -8.80 31.55
CA ASP A 32 23.51 -7.46 32.09
C ASP A 32 23.63 -7.45 33.62
N GLU A 33 23.71 -8.64 34.23
CA GLU A 33 23.81 -8.87 35.68
C GLU A 33 22.58 -8.43 36.50
N MET A 34 21.56 -7.85 35.85
CA MET A 34 20.30 -7.44 36.51
C MET A 34 19.41 -8.64 36.82
N LEU A 35 18.58 -8.50 37.86
CA LEU A 35 17.61 -9.51 38.26
C LEU A 35 16.24 -9.19 37.67
N TYR A 36 15.64 -10.18 37.02
CA TYR A 36 14.31 -10.13 36.45
C TYR A 36 13.38 -11.02 37.26
N LEU A 37 12.50 -10.40 38.04
CA LEU A 37 11.49 -11.06 38.86
C LEU A 37 10.19 -11.16 38.06
N LEU A 38 9.79 -12.38 37.73
CA LEU A 38 8.49 -12.66 37.16
C LEU A 38 7.53 -13.06 38.28
N THR A 39 6.40 -12.39 38.40
CA THR A 39 5.36 -12.67 39.41
C THR A 39 4.02 -12.83 38.73
N LYS A 40 3.26 -13.84 39.14
CA LYS A 40 1.86 -13.99 38.76
C LYS A 40 1.04 -13.04 39.63
N GLU A 41 0.41 -12.05 38.99
CA GLU A 41 -0.39 -11.04 39.68
C GLU A 41 -1.89 -11.40 39.64
N GLY A 42 -2.31 -12.28 38.72
CA GLY A 42 -3.69 -12.71 38.57
C GLY A 42 -3.85 -13.85 37.57
N GLU A 43 -5.10 -14.17 37.23
CA GLU A 43 -5.41 -15.16 36.20
C GLU A 43 -5.00 -14.62 34.82
N SER A 44 -3.97 -15.23 34.21
CA SER A 44 -3.39 -14.80 32.94
C SER A 44 -2.75 -13.40 32.93
N VAL A 45 -2.36 -12.86 34.09
CA VAL A 45 -1.57 -11.63 34.22
C VAL A 45 -0.29 -11.88 35.00
N TYR A 46 0.83 -11.48 34.41
CA TYR A 46 2.17 -11.65 34.96
C TYR A 46 2.92 -10.33 34.91
N SER A 47 3.54 -9.92 36.01
CA SER A 47 4.43 -8.76 36.03
C SER A 47 5.88 -9.22 35.95
N LEU A 48 6.66 -8.50 35.17
CA LEU A 48 8.11 -8.57 35.15
C LEU A 48 8.62 -7.32 35.84
N LYS A 49 9.34 -7.50 36.94
CA LYS A 49 10.01 -6.45 37.71
C LYS A 49 11.52 -6.58 37.53
N ILE A 50 12.22 -5.46 37.52
CA ILE A 50 13.69 -5.42 37.43
C ILE A 50 14.27 -4.91 38.74
N ALA A 51 15.27 -5.60 39.27
CA ALA A 51 15.98 -5.23 40.49
C ALA A 51 17.48 -5.19 40.25
N GLU A 52 18.15 -4.22 40.88
CA GLU A 52 19.61 -4.20 40.96
C GLU A 52 20.08 -5.31 41.92
N PRO A 53 21.07 -6.13 41.55
CA PRO A 53 21.50 -7.26 42.35
C PRO A 53 22.24 -6.80 43.61
N VAL A 54 21.58 -6.82 44.78
CA VAL A 54 22.25 -6.62 46.07
C VAL A 54 22.50 -7.97 46.71
N LYS A 55 23.75 -8.46 46.63
CA LYS A 55 24.10 -9.79 47.15
C LYS A 55 24.10 -9.80 48.67
N VAL A 56 23.31 -10.69 49.27
CA VAL A 56 23.12 -10.78 50.73
C VAL A 56 23.58 -12.10 51.33
N ALA A 57 23.58 -13.18 50.54
CA ALA A 57 24.10 -14.46 51.01
C ALA A 57 24.63 -15.33 49.85
N GLU A 58 25.44 -16.31 50.19
CA GLU A 58 25.77 -17.47 49.35
C GLU A 58 25.51 -18.74 50.15
N PHE A 59 24.96 -19.76 49.51
CA PHE A 59 24.81 -21.07 50.15
C PHE A 59 25.00 -22.22 49.16
N GLY A 60 25.46 -23.37 49.65
CA GLY A 60 25.61 -24.55 48.80
C GLY A 60 26.52 -25.63 49.37
N THR A 61 26.56 -26.76 48.66
CA THR A 61 27.38 -27.93 49.02
C THR A 61 28.59 -28.10 48.09
N GLY A 62 28.78 -27.19 47.13
CA GLY A 62 29.87 -27.23 46.16
C GLY A 62 31.17 -26.67 46.70
N ASN A 63 32.30 -27.24 46.27
CA ASN A 63 33.63 -26.74 46.61
C ASN A 63 33.73 -25.26 46.24
N MET A 64 34.10 -24.44 47.21
CA MET A 64 34.09 -23.01 47.09
C MET A 64 35.47 -22.52 46.61
N ARG A 65 35.56 -21.65 45.58
CA ARG A 65 36.84 -21.05 45.11
C ARG A 65 37.55 -20.09 46.09
N VAL A 66 38.73 -20.48 46.58
CA VAL A 66 39.57 -19.71 47.52
C VAL A 66 40.34 -18.58 46.83
N GLY A 67 40.70 -18.77 45.56
CA GLY A 67 41.36 -17.76 44.75
C GLY A 67 42.13 -18.34 43.56
N LEU A 68 42.97 -17.50 42.95
CA LEU A 68 43.74 -17.82 41.76
C LEU A 68 45.23 -17.87 42.07
N TRP A 69 45.87 -19.02 41.84
CA TRP A 69 47.32 -19.12 41.82
C TRP A 69 47.86 -18.70 40.45
N ASP A 70 48.73 -17.69 40.41
CA ASP A 70 49.48 -17.29 39.21
C ASP A 70 50.89 -17.88 39.26
N GLY A 71 51.11 -18.97 38.54
CA GLY A 71 52.40 -19.65 38.46
C GLY A 71 53.49 -18.90 37.70
N VAL A 72 53.16 -17.78 37.04
CA VAL A 72 54.14 -16.88 36.40
C VAL A 72 54.64 -15.85 37.41
N LYS A 73 53.73 -15.18 38.11
CA LYS A 73 54.06 -14.20 39.15
C LYS A 73 54.50 -14.83 40.47
N LYS A 74 54.23 -16.13 40.65
CA LYS A 74 54.41 -16.88 41.91
C LYS A 74 53.67 -16.20 43.06
N ASP A 75 52.46 -15.77 42.78
CA ASP A 75 51.61 -15.07 43.74
C ASP A 75 50.21 -15.69 43.75
N PHE A 76 49.54 -15.60 44.88
CA PHE A 76 48.19 -16.09 45.04
C PHE A 76 47.24 -14.91 45.23
N ILE A 77 46.32 -14.75 44.29
CA ILE A 77 45.27 -13.76 44.37
C ILE A 77 44.13 -14.39 45.16
N PHE A 78 44.08 -14.09 46.46
CA PHE A 78 42.98 -14.52 47.32
C PHE A 78 41.71 -13.80 46.93
N GLU A 79 40.67 -14.57 46.60
CA GLU A 79 39.31 -14.07 46.38
C GLU A 79 38.49 -14.14 47.69
N ARG A 80 39.09 -14.68 48.76
CA ARG A 80 38.51 -14.87 50.10
C ARG A 80 39.50 -14.48 51.20
N ASP A 81 39.61 -15.30 52.24
CA ASP A 81 40.51 -15.06 53.36
C ASP A 81 41.97 -15.21 52.93
N ASN A 82 42.80 -14.27 53.37
CA ASN A 82 44.23 -14.34 53.13
C ASN A 82 44.84 -15.37 54.07
N LEU A 83 45.08 -16.58 53.56
CA LEU A 83 45.64 -17.73 54.29
C LEU A 83 47.17 -17.58 54.52
N GLY A 84 47.73 -16.40 54.26
CA GLY A 84 49.11 -16.07 54.56
C GLY A 84 50.13 -16.69 53.60
N ALA A 85 51.40 -16.33 53.81
CA ALA A 85 52.50 -16.69 52.92
C ALA A 85 52.77 -18.22 52.86
N ASP A 86 52.46 -18.94 53.93
CA ASP A 86 52.64 -20.40 53.98
C ASP A 86 51.67 -21.14 53.05
N PHE A 87 50.45 -20.62 52.90
CA PHE A 87 49.49 -21.14 51.92
C PHE A 87 49.95 -20.86 50.49
N VAL A 88 50.43 -19.65 50.21
CA VAL A 88 51.00 -19.28 48.89
C VAL A 88 52.14 -20.22 48.51
N LYS A 89 52.99 -20.58 49.49
CA LYS A 89 54.06 -21.55 49.29
C LYS A 89 53.53 -22.95 49.00
N ALA A 90 52.55 -23.43 49.77
CA ALA A 90 51.90 -24.73 49.55
C ALA A 90 51.23 -24.80 48.16
N ALA A 91 50.56 -23.73 47.73
CA ALA A 91 49.99 -23.62 46.38
C ALA A 91 51.08 -23.68 45.30
N SER A 92 52.22 -23.00 45.50
CA SER A 92 53.35 -23.00 44.54
C SER A 92 53.99 -24.37 44.31
N GLU A 93 54.00 -25.20 45.35
CA GLU A 93 54.60 -26.53 45.31
C GLU A 93 53.66 -27.52 44.61
N ASN A 94 52.35 -27.41 44.87
CA ASN A 94 51.35 -28.41 44.49
C ASN A 94 50.52 -28.06 43.24
N CYS A 95 50.26 -26.78 42.94
CA CYS A 95 49.41 -26.36 41.80
C CYS A 95 50.16 -26.49 40.46
N LYS A 96 50.31 -27.73 39.97
CA LYS A 96 50.98 -28.08 38.70
C LYS A 96 50.17 -29.14 37.95
N GLY A 97 50.22 -29.13 36.62
CA GLY A 97 49.61 -30.16 35.78
C GLY A 97 48.17 -29.87 35.34
N LYS A 98 47.33 -30.92 35.22
CA LYS A 98 45.95 -30.83 34.70
C LYS A 98 44.87 -30.70 35.80
N GLY A 99 45.28 -30.48 37.04
CA GLY A 99 44.42 -30.41 38.22
C GLY A 99 44.85 -31.44 39.28
N GLY A 100 44.48 -31.21 40.54
CA GLY A 100 44.87 -32.05 41.68
C GLY A 100 44.28 -31.53 42.99
N SER A 101 44.73 -32.08 44.11
CA SER A 101 44.41 -31.58 45.45
C SER A 101 45.65 -31.55 46.34
N PHE A 102 45.64 -30.69 47.34
CA PHE A 102 46.65 -30.63 48.38
C PHE A 102 45.99 -30.32 49.72
N GLU A 103 46.58 -30.80 50.81
CA GLU A 103 46.12 -30.48 52.16
C GLU A 103 46.93 -29.32 52.72
N PHE A 104 46.25 -28.40 53.40
CA PHE A 104 46.86 -27.31 54.13
C PHE A 104 46.05 -27.07 55.42
N GLU A 105 46.74 -27.01 56.57
CA GLU A 105 46.12 -26.85 57.89
C GLU A 105 44.93 -27.80 58.16
N GLY A 106 45.04 -29.05 57.69
CA GLY A 106 44.01 -30.08 57.89
C GLY A 106 42.79 -29.98 56.98
N LYS A 107 42.79 -29.04 56.01
CA LYS A 107 41.74 -28.89 55.00
C LYS A 107 42.24 -29.31 53.62
N THR A 108 41.36 -29.94 52.84
CA THR A 108 41.67 -30.33 51.47
C THR A 108 41.33 -29.19 50.51
N TYR A 109 42.32 -28.76 49.74
CA TYR A 109 42.18 -27.79 48.67
C TYR A 109 42.31 -28.50 47.32
N THR A 110 41.32 -28.33 46.46
CA THR A 110 41.30 -28.88 45.10
C THR A 110 41.61 -27.78 44.11
N PHE A 111 42.48 -28.02 43.12
CA PHE A 111 42.84 -27.01 42.12
C PHE A 111 42.63 -27.50 40.70
N LYS A 112 42.21 -26.58 39.82
CA LYS A 112 41.98 -26.82 38.39
C LYS A 112 42.75 -25.80 37.55
N PRO A 113 43.21 -26.15 36.34
CA PRO A 113 43.83 -25.18 35.44
C PRO A 113 42.83 -24.06 35.11
N GLY A 114 43.22 -22.82 35.36
CA GLY A 114 42.43 -21.64 35.03
C GLY A 114 42.54 -21.25 33.56
N SER A 115 41.85 -20.18 33.15
CA SER A 115 41.74 -19.76 31.76
C SER A 115 43.07 -19.29 31.13
N ALA A 116 44.06 -18.89 31.94
CA ALA A 116 45.36 -18.41 31.47
C ALA A 116 46.50 -19.44 31.69
N LYS A 117 47.59 -19.27 30.93
CA LYS A 117 48.70 -20.22 30.94
C LYS A 117 49.42 -20.18 32.31
N LYS A 118 49.52 -21.33 32.98
CA LYS A 118 50.08 -21.51 34.34
C LYS A 118 49.28 -20.84 35.46
N THR A 119 48.01 -20.51 35.25
CA THR A 119 47.11 -20.10 36.34
C THR A 119 46.26 -21.26 36.81
N PHE A 120 45.96 -21.33 38.10
CA PHE A 120 45.15 -22.41 38.68
C PHE A 120 44.11 -21.85 39.65
N ASP A 121 42.85 -22.23 39.44
CA ASP A 121 41.74 -21.92 40.35
C ASP A 121 41.74 -22.95 41.47
N VAL A 122 41.82 -22.49 42.72
CA VAL A 122 41.88 -23.33 43.92
C VAL A 122 40.57 -23.23 44.68
N TYR A 123 40.04 -24.36 45.14
CA TYR A 123 38.77 -24.53 45.80
C TYR A 123 38.94 -25.30 47.12
N THR A 124 38.05 -25.10 48.09
CA THR A 124 38.01 -25.84 49.35
C THR A 124 36.59 -26.28 49.68
N GLU A 125 36.42 -27.30 50.51
CA GLU A 125 35.10 -27.69 51.00
C GLU A 125 34.54 -26.61 51.96
N PRO A 126 33.22 -26.31 51.91
CA PRO A 126 32.58 -25.39 52.86
C PRO A 126 32.81 -25.79 54.33
N ASP A 127 33.25 -24.88 55.19
CA ASP A 127 33.13 -25.06 56.66
C ASP A 127 31.69 -24.75 57.14
N ASP A 128 31.04 -23.79 56.49
CA ASP A 128 29.67 -23.33 56.76
C ASP A 128 28.90 -23.32 55.43
N PRO A 129 27.73 -24.00 55.33
CA PRO A 129 26.91 -24.00 54.13
C PRO A 129 26.29 -22.63 53.82
N PHE A 130 26.27 -21.68 54.77
CA PHE A 130 25.72 -20.34 54.58
C PHE A 130 26.75 -19.24 54.85
N ARG A 131 26.87 -18.28 53.92
CA ARG A 131 27.68 -17.08 54.08
C ARG A 131 26.85 -15.85 53.87
N TYR A 132 26.81 -14.95 54.85
CA TYR A 132 26.09 -13.68 54.76
C TYR A 132 27.02 -12.53 54.39
N TYR A 133 26.53 -11.63 53.53
CA TYR A 133 27.15 -10.36 53.16
C TYR A 133 26.37 -9.24 53.86
N GLY A 134 26.65 -9.02 55.14
CA GLY A 134 25.90 -8.10 56.00
C GLY A 134 25.47 -8.77 57.30
N GLU A 135 24.28 -8.40 57.79
CA GLU A 135 23.67 -9.05 58.97
C GLU A 135 23.20 -10.47 58.64
N ALA A 136 23.32 -11.38 59.60
CA ALA A 136 22.84 -12.75 59.44
C ALA A 136 21.31 -12.77 59.28
N LEU A 137 20.81 -13.46 58.25
CA LEU A 137 19.39 -13.50 57.92
C LEU A 137 18.56 -14.47 58.80
N GLY A 138 19.23 -15.26 59.65
CA GLY A 138 18.61 -16.09 60.69
C GLY A 138 18.13 -17.47 60.22
N ALA A 139 17.68 -18.29 61.17
CA ALA A 139 17.35 -19.70 60.94
C ALA A 139 16.14 -19.93 60.00
N GLU A 140 15.22 -18.97 59.90
CA GLU A 140 14.10 -19.04 58.96
C GLU A 140 14.58 -18.99 57.51
N PHE A 141 15.63 -18.20 57.25
CA PHE A 141 16.26 -18.12 55.93
C PHE A 141 17.00 -19.40 55.57
N GLU A 142 17.75 -19.95 56.52
CA GLU A 142 18.52 -21.18 56.31
C GLU A 142 17.59 -22.36 55.96
N ALA A 143 16.49 -22.51 56.68
CA ALA A 143 15.50 -23.55 56.41
C ALA A 143 14.80 -23.39 55.04
N ALA A 144 14.52 -22.15 54.63
CA ALA A 144 13.93 -21.87 53.31
C ALA A 144 14.94 -22.12 52.19
N ALA A 145 16.20 -21.78 52.40
CA ALA A 145 17.27 -21.92 51.42
C ALA A 145 17.72 -23.37 51.22
N GLU A 146 17.65 -24.25 52.23
CA GLU A 146 18.01 -25.67 52.11
C GLU A 146 17.23 -26.42 51.01
N ASN A 147 15.98 -26.00 50.74
CA ASN A 147 15.13 -26.61 49.72
C ASN A 147 15.08 -25.82 48.40
N ALA A 148 15.76 -24.67 48.36
CA ALA A 148 15.71 -23.74 47.26
C ALA A 148 16.62 -24.18 46.09
N LYS A 149 16.18 -23.86 44.87
CA LYS A 149 16.93 -24.06 43.64
C LYS A 149 17.11 -22.72 42.94
N ALA A 150 18.06 -22.66 42.01
CA ALA A 150 18.20 -21.50 41.14
C ALA A 150 16.88 -21.19 40.44
N GLY A 151 16.49 -19.91 40.48
CA GLY A 151 15.23 -19.39 39.97
C GLY A 151 14.09 -19.30 40.99
N ASP A 152 14.31 -19.75 42.24
CA ASP A 152 13.35 -19.58 43.33
C ASP A 152 13.42 -18.19 43.96
N VAL A 153 12.29 -17.77 44.53
CA VAL A 153 12.14 -16.54 45.29
C VAL A 153 11.75 -16.93 46.71
N LEU A 154 12.58 -16.56 47.69
CA LEU A 154 12.35 -16.84 49.10
C LEU A 154 11.66 -15.63 49.75
N GLU A 155 10.50 -15.85 50.35
CA GLU A 155 9.76 -14.81 51.06
C GLU A 155 9.93 -15.00 52.56
N ILE A 156 10.54 -14.03 53.24
CA ILE A 156 10.80 -14.07 54.68
C ILE A 156 10.36 -12.76 55.29
N GLY A 157 9.27 -12.81 56.06
CA GLY A 157 8.56 -11.61 56.51
C GLY A 157 8.09 -10.78 55.31
N GLU A 158 8.49 -9.51 55.26
CA GLU A 158 8.17 -8.59 54.14
C GLU A 158 9.26 -8.53 53.06
N LYS A 159 10.39 -9.23 53.24
CA LYS A 159 11.51 -9.22 52.30
C LYS A 159 11.45 -10.41 51.36
N LYS A 160 11.82 -10.17 50.10
CA LYS A 160 11.94 -11.20 49.07
C LYS A 160 13.40 -11.34 48.65
N TYR A 161 13.87 -12.56 48.56
CA TYR A 161 15.25 -12.88 48.16
C TYR A 161 15.27 -13.75 46.90
N ALA A 162 16.09 -13.39 45.93
CA ALA A 162 16.29 -14.12 44.69
C ALA A 162 17.42 -15.14 44.82
N VAL A 163 17.16 -16.40 44.47
CA VAL A 163 18.18 -17.46 44.44
C VAL A 163 18.63 -17.68 43.00
N VAL A 164 19.92 -17.48 42.72
CA VAL A 164 20.52 -17.63 41.39
C VAL A 164 21.71 -18.58 41.46
N ASP A 165 21.98 -19.33 40.39
CA ASP A 165 23.20 -20.14 40.29
C ASP A 165 24.45 -19.26 40.49
N ALA A 166 25.32 -19.66 41.41
CA ALA A 166 26.63 -19.04 41.52
C ALA A 166 27.54 -19.51 40.36
N ALA A 167 28.62 -18.77 40.12
CA ALA A 167 29.64 -19.17 39.14
C ALA A 167 30.27 -20.55 39.46
N ASP A 168 30.29 -20.91 40.75
CA ASP A 168 30.75 -22.20 41.24
C ASP A 168 29.61 -23.23 41.21
N LYS A 169 29.82 -24.33 40.46
CA LYS A 169 28.81 -25.40 40.34
C LYS A 169 28.43 -25.99 41.70
N GLY A 170 27.14 -25.95 42.02
CA GLY A 170 26.58 -26.49 43.26
C GLY A 170 26.40 -25.46 44.39
N ASN A 171 26.72 -24.19 44.12
CA ASN A 171 26.49 -23.07 45.02
C ASN A 171 25.47 -22.09 44.42
N TYR A 172 24.75 -21.41 45.29
CA TYR A 172 23.72 -20.43 44.97
C TYR A 172 24.09 -19.08 45.57
N SER A 173 23.94 -18.02 44.79
CA SER A 173 24.00 -16.63 45.26
C SER A 173 22.60 -16.13 45.54
N VAL A 174 22.44 -15.45 46.67
CA VAL A 174 21.17 -14.87 47.10
C VAL A 174 21.25 -13.36 47.08
N PHE A 175 20.27 -12.75 46.44
CA PHE A 175 20.19 -11.31 46.26
C PHE A 175 18.89 -10.76 46.87
N ASP A 176 18.97 -9.57 47.45
CA ASP A 176 17.80 -8.84 47.95
C ASP A 176 17.00 -8.23 46.79
N LEU A 177 15.67 -8.30 46.87
CA LEU A 177 14.73 -7.75 45.89
C LEU A 177 13.99 -6.49 46.40
N VAL A 178 14.44 -5.87 47.50
CA VAL A 178 13.81 -4.68 48.14
C VAL A 178 13.45 -3.55 47.16
N ASP A 179 14.20 -3.35 46.07
CA ASP A 179 13.98 -2.27 45.09
C ASP A 179 13.48 -2.76 43.71
N ALA A 180 12.76 -3.88 43.64
CA ALA A 180 12.23 -4.40 42.37
C ALA A 180 11.19 -3.44 41.75
N LYS A 181 11.55 -2.79 40.64
CA LYS A 181 10.67 -1.84 39.92
C LYS A 181 9.86 -2.54 38.83
N PRO A 182 8.57 -2.20 38.66
CA PRO A 182 7.77 -2.69 37.54
C PRO A 182 8.46 -2.37 36.21
N PHE A 183 8.58 -3.38 35.35
CA PHE A 183 9.24 -3.26 34.06
C PHE A 183 8.29 -3.57 32.89
N MET A 184 7.51 -4.66 32.98
CA MET A 184 6.56 -5.05 31.92
C MET A 184 5.41 -5.86 32.51
N ILE A 185 4.22 -5.78 31.91
CA ILE A 185 3.10 -6.70 32.19
C ILE A 185 2.85 -7.58 30.98
N TYR A 186 2.69 -8.87 31.23
CA TYR A 186 2.27 -9.87 30.26
C TYR A 186 0.85 -10.28 30.59
N THR A 187 -0.03 -10.20 29.59
CA THR A 187 -1.42 -10.56 29.76
C THR A 187 -1.98 -11.22 28.50
N GLN A 188 -2.98 -12.08 28.67
CA GLN A 188 -3.81 -12.56 27.56
C GLN A 188 -4.96 -11.60 27.25
N TYR A 189 -5.21 -10.60 28.10
CA TYR A 189 -6.25 -9.61 27.85
C TYR A 189 -5.81 -8.60 26.77
N GLY A 190 -6.67 -8.43 25.77
CA GLY A 190 -6.67 -7.30 24.87
C GLY A 190 -7.69 -6.25 25.31
N PHE A 191 -7.50 -5.03 24.79
CA PHE A 191 -8.42 -3.92 24.96
C PHE A 191 -9.19 -3.71 23.66
N ASP A 192 -10.52 -3.59 23.78
CA ASP A 192 -11.40 -3.09 22.73
C ASP A 192 -12.09 -1.81 23.23
N THR A 193 -11.97 -0.70 22.50
CA THR A 193 -12.59 0.58 22.89
C THR A 193 -14.01 0.70 22.34
N CYS A 194 -14.90 1.40 23.06
CA CYS A 194 -16.26 1.68 22.59
C CYS A 194 -16.29 2.63 21.38
N VAL A 195 -15.26 3.47 21.22
CA VAL A 195 -15.04 4.26 20.01
C VAL A 195 -13.88 3.65 19.24
N ALA A 196 -14.14 3.28 17.98
CA ALA A 196 -13.14 2.73 17.10
C ALA A 196 -11.94 3.69 16.98
N SER A 197 -10.72 3.14 17.06
CA SER A 197 -9.46 3.89 16.98
C SER A 197 -9.21 4.91 18.09
N LEU A 198 -9.95 4.84 19.21
CA LEU A 198 -9.65 5.63 20.40
C LEU A 198 -8.33 5.16 21.05
N PRO A 199 -7.30 6.03 21.15
CA PRO A 199 -6.04 5.64 21.78
C PRO A 199 -6.21 5.50 23.30
N LEU A 200 -5.58 4.47 23.86
CA LEU A 200 -5.49 4.25 25.30
C LEU A 200 -4.06 4.48 25.76
N SER A 201 -3.89 5.37 26.76
CA SER A 201 -2.59 5.63 27.38
C SER A 201 -2.04 4.37 28.06
N ASP A 202 -0.72 4.24 28.14
CA ASP A 202 -0.09 3.10 28.80
C ASP A 202 -0.41 3.04 30.30
N SER A 203 -0.56 4.21 30.94
CA SER A 203 -1.03 4.32 32.32
C SER A 203 -2.46 3.81 32.49
N PHE A 204 -3.36 4.13 31.54
CA PHE A 204 -4.72 3.59 31.53
C PHE A 204 -4.73 2.06 31.43
N LYS A 205 -3.98 1.49 30.48
CA LYS A 205 -3.90 0.03 30.30
C LYS A 205 -3.37 -0.67 31.55
N LEU A 206 -2.30 -0.12 32.13
CA LEU A 206 -1.69 -0.65 33.34
C LEU A 206 -2.68 -0.65 34.51
N ASN A 207 -3.26 0.52 34.80
CA ASN A 207 -4.15 0.70 35.94
C ASN A 207 -5.45 -0.10 35.78
N ALA A 208 -5.98 -0.21 34.56
CA ALA A 208 -7.13 -1.05 34.26
C ALA A 208 -6.86 -2.53 34.55
N LEU A 209 -5.72 -3.07 34.10
CA LEU A 209 -5.34 -4.46 34.36
C LEU A 209 -5.13 -4.71 35.86
N THR A 210 -4.56 -3.76 36.59
CA THR A 210 -4.43 -3.88 38.06
C THR A 210 -5.79 -3.81 38.75
N ALA A 211 -6.72 -2.97 38.28
CA ALA A 211 -8.05 -2.82 38.86
C ALA A 211 -8.95 -4.05 38.69
N VAL A 212 -8.75 -4.86 37.64
CA VAL A 212 -9.44 -6.17 37.47
C VAL A 212 -9.25 -7.08 38.70
N TYR A 213 -8.09 -7.01 39.35
CA TYR A 213 -7.74 -7.86 40.50
C TYR A 213 -7.67 -7.11 41.84
N GLY A 214 -7.82 -5.78 41.80
CA GLY A 214 -7.70 -4.89 42.95
C GLY A 214 -9.05 -4.33 43.41
N GLU A 215 -9.09 -3.02 43.65
CA GLU A 215 -10.27 -2.32 44.23
C GLU A 215 -11.47 -2.18 43.27
N GLY A 216 -11.39 -2.71 42.04
CA GLY A 216 -12.44 -2.56 41.03
C GLY A 216 -12.60 -1.13 40.49
N SER A 217 -11.72 -0.20 40.89
CA SER A 217 -11.69 1.16 40.37
C SER A 217 -10.26 1.69 40.26
N PHE A 218 -10.03 2.65 39.36
CA PHE A 218 -8.72 3.27 39.16
C PHE A 218 -8.86 4.70 38.59
N GLU A 219 -7.81 5.48 38.71
CA GLU A 219 -7.69 6.79 38.07
C GLU A 219 -6.67 6.72 36.92
N ALA A 220 -7.02 7.31 35.78
CA ALA A 220 -6.13 7.36 34.62
C ALA A 220 -6.46 8.52 33.69
N GLU A 221 -5.46 8.91 32.91
CA GLU A 221 -5.60 9.87 31.82
C GLU A 221 -6.31 9.23 30.62
N ALA A 222 -7.45 9.80 30.24
CA ALA A 222 -8.31 9.31 29.15
C ALA A 222 -8.97 10.46 28.38
N ILE A 223 -9.44 10.18 27.16
CA ILE A 223 -10.16 11.14 26.32
C ILE A 223 -11.67 10.94 26.55
N LEU A 224 -12.29 11.80 27.36
CA LEU A 224 -13.71 11.66 27.71
C LEU A 224 -14.69 12.24 26.68
N ASN A 225 -14.24 13.14 25.80
CA ASN A 225 -15.10 13.77 24.79
C ASN A 225 -15.20 12.91 23.51
N THR A 226 -15.65 11.67 23.70
CA THR A 226 -15.63 10.60 22.68
C THR A 226 -16.53 10.89 21.47
N GLU A 227 -17.66 11.60 21.66
CA GLU A 227 -18.53 12.02 20.55
C GLU A 227 -17.87 13.07 19.65
N ALA A 228 -17.22 14.08 20.24
CA ALA A 228 -16.49 15.09 19.49
C ALA A 228 -15.30 14.47 18.73
N PHE A 229 -14.60 13.54 19.38
CA PHE A 229 -13.52 12.77 18.78
C PHE A 229 -13.99 11.94 17.59
N ALA A 230 -15.12 11.22 17.72
CA ALA A 230 -15.71 10.44 16.63
C ALA A 230 -16.12 11.32 15.44
N LYS A 231 -16.69 12.50 15.72
CA LYS A 231 -17.06 13.48 14.69
C LYS A 231 -15.84 14.04 13.95
N GLU A 232 -14.78 14.40 14.65
CA GLU A 232 -13.55 14.93 14.05
C GLU A 232 -12.84 13.88 13.18
N LEU A 233 -12.82 12.62 13.61
CA LEU A 233 -12.30 11.50 12.82
C LEU A 233 -13.10 11.30 11.53
N ALA A 234 -14.43 11.41 11.60
CA ALA A 234 -15.29 11.36 10.43
C ALA A 234 -15.02 12.54 9.47
N GLU A 235 -14.89 13.77 10.00
CA GLU A 235 -14.58 14.96 9.21
C GLU A 235 -13.20 14.89 8.54
N LYS A 236 -12.17 14.41 9.25
CA LYS A 236 -10.83 14.19 8.68
C LYS A 236 -10.81 13.09 7.63
N ALA A 237 -11.59 12.02 7.83
CA ALA A 237 -11.76 10.99 6.82
C ALA A 237 -12.43 11.53 5.55
N ILE A 238 -13.44 12.41 5.69
CA ILE A 238 -14.09 13.10 4.56
C ILE A 238 -13.11 14.06 3.87
N ALA A 239 -12.35 14.86 4.63
CA ALA A 239 -11.39 15.82 4.09
C ALA A 239 -10.20 15.15 3.37
N ALA A 240 -9.65 14.05 3.92
CA ALA A 240 -8.62 13.26 3.27
C ALA A 240 -9.12 12.59 1.97
N GLN A 241 -10.42 12.31 1.87
CA GLN A 241 -11.06 11.76 0.68
C GLN A 241 -11.38 12.82 -0.39
N GLN A 242 -11.51 14.09 -0.01
CA GLN A 242 -11.80 15.23 -0.89
C GLN A 242 -10.53 16.02 -1.30
N GLY A 243 -9.46 15.98 -0.50
CA GLY A 243 -8.21 16.71 -0.71
C GLY A 243 -7.15 15.96 -1.53
N THR A 244 -7.38 15.75 -2.82
CA THR A 244 -6.29 15.56 -3.83
C THR A 244 -6.65 16.29 -5.12
N HIS A 245 -6.88 17.59 -5.01
CA HIS A 245 -6.79 18.51 -6.15
C HIS A 245 -6.51 19.92 -5.63
N GLN A 246 -5.23 20.27 -5.47
CA GLN A 246 -4.77 21.65 -5.64
C GLN A 246 -3.25 21.69 -5.89
N ASP A 247 -2.93 22.22 -7.07
CA ASP A 247 -1.69 22.85 -7.53
C ASP A 247 -0.32 22.29 -7.12
N ASN A 248 0.42 21.80 -8.12
CA ASN A 248 1.74 22.37 -8.38
C ASN A 248 2.14 22.25 -9.86
N THR A 249 2.34 23.42 -10.45
CA THR A 249 2.98 23.65 -11.74
C THR A 249 4.49 23.82 -11.55
N MET A 250 5.26 23.22 -12.47
CA MET A 250 6.59 23.63 -12.96
C MET A 250 7.89 23.15 -12.25
N LEU A 251 8.80 22.67 -13.12
CA LEU A 251 10.26 22.36 -13.01
C LEU A 251 10.59 21.00 -12.37
N GLY A 252 11.38 20.09 -12.96
CA GLY A 252 12.14 20.02 -14.21
C GLY A 252 12.96 18.71 -14.25
N GLU A 253 13.26 18.27 -15.48
CA GLU A 253 14.39 17.41 -15.95
C GLU A 253 14.63 15.96 -15.45
N GLU A 254 14.68 15.06 -16.47
CA GLU A 254 15.59 13.91 -16.69
C GLU A 254 15.50 12.68 -15.73
N THR A 255 15.42 11.40 -16.14
CA THR A 255 16.01 10.63 -17.28
C THR A 255 15.35 9.23 -17.39
N GLU A 256 15.52 8.55 -18.53
CA GLU A 256 14.97 7.20 -18.86
C GLU A 256 15.83 5.99 -18.39
N ALA A 257 15.11 4.93 -17.97
CA ALA A 257 15.33 3.46 -18.14
C ALA A 257 16.57 2.75 -17.50
N PRO A 258 16.62 1.39 -17.33
CA PRO A 258 15.69 0.32 -17.75
C PRO A 258 15.29 -0.71 -16.65
N ALA A 259 14.43 -1.67 -17.03
CA ALA A 259 14.00 -2.81 -16.23
C ALA A 259 15.10 -3.86 -16.04
N THR A 260 15.27 -4.39 -14.82
CA THR A 260 15.66 -5.80 -14.54
C THR A 260 15.50 -6.15 -13.06
N GLU A 261 15.00 -7.37 -12.85
CA GLU A 261 15.12 -8.27 -11.68
C GLU A 261 14.43 -7.90 -10.37
N ALA A 262 13.49 -8.78 -9.98
CA ALA A 262 12.90 -8.84 -8.65
C ALA A 262 13.92 -9.35 -7.63
N PRO A 263 14.04 -8.69 -6.46
CA PRO A 263 14.51 -9.34 -5.25
C PRO A 263 13.42 -9.39 -4.18
N GLU A 264 13.67 -10.29 -3.24
CA GLU A 264 12.85 -10.71 -2.12
C GLU A 264 12.29 -9.54 -1.29
N THR A 265 11.05 -9.70 -0.85
CA THR A 265 10.34 -8.78 0.04
C THR A 265 11.06 -8.61 1.37
N GLU A 266 11.84 -7.53 1.50
CA GLU A 266 12.10 -6.89 2.78
C GLU A 266 10.80 -6.25 3.30
N ALA A 267 10.51 -6.49 4.58
CA ALA A 267 9.42 -5.83 5.28
C ALA A 267 9.62 -4.31 5.21
N PRO A 268 8.58 -3.51 4.93
CA PRO A 268 8.74 -2.07 4.88
C PRO A 268 9.18 -1.56 6.26
N GLU A 269 10.29 -0.83 6.28
CA GLU A 269 10.71 0.00 7.40
C GLU A 269 9.54 0.86 7.88
N GLU A 270 9.34 0.85 9.20
CA GLU A 270 8.41 1.71 9.91
C GLU A 270 8.72 3.18 9.58
N THR A 271 7.98 3.73 8.61
CA THR A 271 7.74 5.17 8.58
C THR A 271 6.81 5.46 9.75
N GLY A 272 7.33 6.22 10.72
CA GLY A 272 6.62 6.54 11.96
C GLY A 272 5.30 7.28 11.70
N GLU A 273 4.21 6.53 11.63
CA GLU A 273 2.87 7.02 11.94
C GLU A 273 2.71 6.89 13.46
N GLY A 274 3.14 7.92 14.20
CA GLY A 274 2.72 8.05 15.61
C GLY A 274 1.20 8.05 15.68
N GLU A 275 0.63 7.43 16.73
CA GLU A 275 -0.79 7.50 17.06
C GLU A 275 -1.27 8.96 16.92
N LEU A 276 -1.97 9.27 15.84
CA LEU A 276 -2.47 10.61 15.54
C LEU A 276 -3.59 10.94 16.53
N ILE A 277 -3.23 11.50 17.67
CA ILE A 277 -4.18 12.18 18.55
C ILE A 277 -4.71 13.40 17.74
N PRO A 278 -6.03 13.53 17.52
CA PRO A 278 -6.60 14.66 16.80
C PRO A 278 -6.26 16.00 17.48
N GLU A 279 -6.18 17.08 16.70
CA GLU A 279 -5.88 18.43 17.20
C GLU A 279 -7.03 18.91 18.09
N GLY A 280 -6.86 18.81 19.41
CA GLY A 280 -7.85 19.24 20.41
C GLY A 280 -8.33 18.14 21.35
N ALA A 281 -7.95 16.88 21.14
CA ALA A 281 -8.20 15.82 22.11
C ALA A 281 -7.28 16.01 23.34
N VAL A 282 -7.88 16.24 24.50
CA VAL A 282 -7.18 16.45 25.77
C VAL A 282 -7.37 15.23 26.64
N TYR A 283 -6.26 14.68 27.12
CA TYR A 283 -6.30 13.68 28.19
C TYR A 283 -6.72 14.37 29.50
N VAL A 284 -7.79 13.86 30.09
CA VAL A 284 -8.26 14.29 31.40
C VAL A 284 -8.09 13.13 32.36
N ASN A 285 -7.59 13.41 33.56
CA ASN A 285 -7.54 12.39 34.60
C ASN A 285 -8.94 12.14 35.12
N ALA A 286 -9.40 10.90 35.02
CA ALA A 286 -10.76 10.50 35.34
C ALA A 286 -10.77 9.19 36.10
N LYS A 287 -11.83 9.00 36.89
CA LYS A 287 -12.05 7.77 37.64
C LYS A 287 -12.84 6.77 36.80
N PHE A 288 -12.35 5.54 36.77
CA PHE A 288 -12.95 4.43 36.06
C PHE A 288 -13.27 3.29 37.03
N THR A 289 -14.30 2.53 36.69
CA THR A 289 -14.67 1.29 37.38
C THR A 289 -14.53 0.12 36.42
N VAL A 290 -14.08 -1.02 36.93
CA VAL A 290 -13.92 -2.27 36.17
C VAL A 290 -14.81 -3.32 36.81
N ALA A 291 -15.74 -3.87 36.05
CA ALA A 291 -16.64 -4.90 36.51
C ALA A 291 -16.75 -6.03 35.48
N PRO A 292 -16.93 -7.29 35.91
CA PRO A 292 -17.24 -8.38 34.99
C PRO A 292 -18.56 -8.09 34.26
N SER A 293 -18.60 -8.37 32.96
CA SER A 293 -19.82 -8.23 32.17
C SER A 293 -20.87 -9.23 32.64
N ALA A 294 -22.13 -8.77 32.79
CA ALA A 294 -23.25 -9.64 33.14
C ALA A 294 -23.71 -10.51 31.95
N GLU A 295 -23.39 -10.09 30.72
CA GLU A 295 -23.87 -10.72 29.49
C GLU A 295 -22.83 -11.65 28.87
N ARG A 296 -21.53 -11.41 29.12
CA ARG A 296 -20.42 -12.09 28.43
C ARG A 296 -19.38 -12.61 29.40
N GLU A 297 -19.22 -13.93 29.46
CA GLU A 297 -18.23 -14.59 30.30
C GLU A 297 -16.80 -14.22 29.87
N GLY A 298 -15.93 -13.90 30.85
CA GLY A 298 -14.53 -13.55 30.60
C GLY A 298 -14.29 -12.14 30.03
N VAL A 299 -15.32 -11.30 29.94
CA VAL A 299 -15.21 -9.88 29.54
C VAL A 299 -15.35 -8.99 30.76
N PHE A 300 -14.44 -8.02 30.91
CA PHE A 300 -14.57 -6.95 31.92
C PHE A 300 -14.88 -5.63 31.23
N VAL A 301 -15.90 -4.94 31.70
CA VAL A 301 -16.32 -3.63 31.17
C VAL A 301 -15.68 -2.54 32.03
N ILE A 302 -14.99 -1.62 31.37
CA ILE A 302 -14.42 -0.42 31.97
C ILE A 302 -15.40 0.74 31.72
N SER A 303 -15.94 1.30 32.80
CA SER A 303 -16.92 2.39 32.74
C SER A 303 -16.38 3.64 33.42
N THR A 304 -16.79 4.80 32.91
CA THR A 304 -16.57 6.10 33.57
C THR A 304 -17.36 6.19 34.89
N GLU A 305 -17.08 7.21 35.71
CA GLU A 305 -17.79 7.48 36.96
C GLU A 305 -19.32 7.59 36.78
N ASP A 306 -19.77 8.12 35.64
CA ASP A 306 -21.19 8.24 35.28
C ASP A 306 -21.84 6.91 34.85
N GLY A 307 -21.07 5.81 34.81
CA GLY A 307 -21.52 4.48 34.39
C GLY A 307 -21.53 4.26 32.87
N THR A 308 -21.03 5.21 32.08
CA THR A 308 -20.93 5.07 30.62
C THR A 308 -19.76 4.13 30.27
N PRO A 309 -19.98 3.08 29.45
CA PRO A 309 -18.93 2.16 29.03
C PRO A 309 -17.91 2.88 28.15
N TYR A 310 -16.63 2.60 28.39
CA TYR A 310 -15.51 3.27 27.72
C TYR A 310 -14.63 2.28 26.94
N ALA A 311 -14.33 1.13 27.55
CA ALA A 311 -13.56 0.06 26.93
C ALA A 311 -13.90 -1.29 27.55
N GLU A 312 -13.55 -2.38 26.87
CA GLU A 312 -13.67 -3.74 27.34
C GLU A 312 -12.31 -4.44 27.35
N LEU A 313 -12.10 -5.26 28.38
CA LEU A 313 -10.99 -6.19 28.51
C LEU A 313 -11.49 -7.60 28.21
N ASN A 314 -10.81 -8.30 27.31
CA ASN A 314 -11.20 -9.64 26.91
C ASN A 314 -9.99 -10.46 26.41
N THR A 315 -10.12 -11.78 26.32
CA THR A 315 -9.03 -12.67 25.88
C THR A 315 -9.01 -12.91 24.37
N MET A 316 -9.95 -12.32 23.62
CA MET A 316 -10.10 -12.54 22.18
C MET A 316 -10.14 -11.22 21.42
N VAL A 317 -9.04 -10.93 20.73
CA VAL A 317 -8.85 -9.70 19.97
C VAL A 317 -9.35 -9.87 18.53
N VAL A 318 -10.26 -9.00 18.11
CA VAL A 318 -10.76 -8.95 16.73
C VAL A 318 -10.23 -7.69 16.07
N ARG A 319 -9.28 -7.83 15.13
CA ARG A 319 -8.62 -6.71 14.44
C ARG A 319 -8.57 -6.92 12.92
N ARG A 320 -8.41 -5.83 12.19
CA ARG A 320 -8.15 -5.91 10.75
C ARG A 320 -6.81 -6.58 10.50
N TYR A 321 -6.64 -7.14 9.30
CA TYR A 321 -5.41 -7.84 8.93
C TYR A 321 -4.14 -6.97 9.04
N ASN A 322 -4.27 -5.65 8.88
CA ASN A 322 -3.19 -4.68 9.06
C ASN A 322 -2.88 -4.36 10.54
N GLY A 323 -3.50 -5.05 11.50
CA GLY A 323 -3.30 -4.86 12.93
C GLY A 323 -3.98 -3.62 13.53
N LYS A 324 -4.53 -2.71 12.70
CA LYS A 324 -5.20 -1.49 13.18
C LYS A 324 -6.55 -1.82 13.80
N ASP A 325 -6.86 -1.16 14.91
CA ASP A 325 -8.15 -1.27 15.58
C ASP A 325 -9.13 -0.20 15.09
N THR A 326 -9.72 -0.45 13.93
CA THR A 326 -10.67 0.46 13.27
C THR A 326 -12.05 -0.19 13.09
N MET A 327 -12.31 -1.31 13.76
CA MET A 327 -13.59 -2.00 13.68
C MET A 327 -14.49 -1.55 14.81
N ASP A 328 -15.77 -1.47 14.50
CA ASP A 328 -16.81 -1.13 15.45
C ASP A 328 -16.95 -2.22 16.52
N LEU A 329 -17.27 -1.81 17.75
CA LEU A 329 -17.32 -2.71 18.89
C LEU A 329 -18.43 -3.77 18.72
N ASP A 330 -19.59 -3.37 18.18
CA ASP A 330 -20.72 -4.25 17.92
C ASP A 330 -20.38 -5.35 16.90
N LEU A 331 -19.60 -5.02 15.86
CA LEU A 331 -19.10 -6.01 14.90
C LEU A 331 -18.14 -7.00 15.57
N LYS A 332 -17.27 -6.53 16.47
CA LYS A 332 -16.36 -7.41 17.21
C LYS A 332 -17.13 -8.36 18.12
N HIS A 333 -18.20 -7.90 18.76
CA HIS A 333 -19.10 -8.73 19.56
C HIS A 333 -19.78 -9.80 18.70
N ALA A 334 -20.37 -9.42 17.56
CA ALA A 334 -21.01 -10.36 16.66
C ALA A 334 -20.05 -11.46 16.16
N VAL A 335 -18.81 -11.09 15.81
CA VAL A 335 -17.76 -12.04 15.42
C VAL A 335 -17.38 -12.95 16.58
N ARG A 336 -17.23 -12.42 17.80
CA ARG A 336 -16.90 -13.20 18.99
C ARG A 336 -17.96 -14.23 19.30
N ASP A 337 -19.23 -13.83 19.30
CA ASP A 337 -20.35 -14.73 19.60
C ASP A 337 -20.38 -15.92 18.63
N HIS A 338 -20.12 -15.68 17.35
CA HIS A 338 -20.00 -16.75 16.35
C HIS A 338 -18.75 -17.61 16.60
N VAL A 339 -17.61 -17.03 16.97
CA VAL A 339 -16.41 -17.83 17.28
C VAL A 339 -16.62 -18.70 18.53
N MET A 340 -17.28 -18.18 19.57
CA MET A 340 -17.60 -18.97 20.77
C MET A 340 -18.53 -20.13 20.42
N HIS A 341 -19.57 -19.87 19.62
CA HIS A 341 -20.44 -20.92 19.10
C HIS A 341 -19.69 -21.95 18.24
N MET A 342 -18.76 -21.52 17.38
CA MET A 342 -17.89 -22.42 16.61
C MET A 342 -16.99 -23.28 17.51
N LEU A 343 -16.48 -22.73 18.62
CA LEU A 343 -15.66 -23.45 19.59
C LEU A 343 -16.48 -24.53 20.32
N GLU A 344 -17.71 -24.22 20.71
CA GLU A 344 -18.63 -25.18 21.35
C GLU A 344 -19.04 -26.31 20.40
N THR A 345 -19.41 -25.96 19.16
CA THR A 345 -19.88 -26.91 18.15
C THR A 345 -18.76 -27.64 17.40
N LYS A 346 -17.51 -27.21 17.60
CA LYS A 346 -16.31 -27.64 16.84
C LYS A 346 -16.45 -27.43 15.33
N ALA A 347 -17.20 -26.40 14.91
CA ALA A 347 -17.36 -26.05 13.51
C ALA A 347 -16.07 -25.46 12.92
N SER A 348 -15.81 -25.74 11.63
CA SER A 348 -14.65 -25.20 10.91
C SER A 348 -14.92 -23.84 10.26
N SER A 349 -16.18 -23.51 9.99
CA SER A 349 -16.61 -22.22 9.44
C SER A 349 -18.05 -21.90 9.77
N GLU A 350 -18.38 -20.62 9.93
CA GLU A 350 -19.73 -20.11 10.15
C GLU A 350 -19.94 -18.80 9.37
N ASN A 351 -21.16 -18.55 8.91
CA ASN A 351 -21.50 -17.31 8.22
C ASN A 351 -22.28 -16.39 9.17
N LEU A 352 -21.91 -15.12 9.20
CA LEU A 352 -22.65 -14.07 9.87
C LEU A 352 -23.05 -13.00 8.84
N THR A 353 -24.23 -12.41 9.03
CA THR A 353 -24.67 -11.27 8.23
C THR A 353 -24.57 -10.03 9.09
N TYR A 354 -23.82 -9.03 8.64
CA TYR A 354 -23.65 -7.78 9.37
C TYR A 354 -23.67 -6.59 8.40
N GLN A 355 -24.20 -5.46 8.87
CA GLN A 355 -24.26 -4.22 8.10
C GLN A 355 -22.92 -3.50 8.17
N ILE A 356 -22.23 -3.40 7.03
CA ILE A 356 -20.99 -2.64 6.93
C ILE A 356 -21.19 -1.39 6.07
N PRO A 357 -20.40 -0.32 6.28
CA PRO A 357 -20.45 0.85 5.41
C PRO A 357 -20.15 0.47 3.97
N ARG A 358 -20.99 0.94 3.04
CA ARG A 358 -20.83 0.75 1.60
C ARG A 358 -19.57 1.49 1.13
N GLN A 359 -18.77 0.85 0.29
CA GLN A 359 -17.54 1.45 -0.26
C GLN A 359 -17.56 1.55 -1.78
N ASP A 360 -16.91 2.57 -2.33
CA ASP A 360 -16.73 2.78 -3.77
C ASP A 360 -15.54 1.98 -4.35
N ASP A 361 -15.30 2.11 -5.66
CA ASP A 361 -14.23 1.41 -6.40
C ASP A 361 -12.81 1.68 -5.87
N LYS A 362 -12.64 2.75 -5.08
CA LYS A 362 -11.37 3.14 -4.46
C LYS A 362 -11.32 2.78 -2.96
N GLY A 363 -12.31 2.05 -2.45
CA GLY A 363 -12.42 1.65 -1.05
C GLY A 363 -12.85 2.79 -0.12
N ARG A 364 -13.45 3.87 -0.64
CA ARG A 364 -13.93 5.01 0.15
C ARG A 364 -15.39 4.79 0.56
N ASN A 365 -15.76 5.19 1.76
CA ASN A 365 -17.14 5.05 2.23
C ASN A 365 -18.09 5.94 1.40
N VAL A 366 -19.29 5.42 1.11
CA VAL A 366 -20.33 6.12 0.35
C VAL A 366 -21.32 6.77 1.31
N TYR A 367 -21.64 8.04 1.07
CA TYR A 367 -22.57 8.84 1.86
C TYR A 367 -23.83 9.15 1.05
N ASP A 368 -24.96 9.35 1.73
CA ASP A 368 -26.21 9.82 1.13
C ASP A 368 -26.21 11.35 0.91
N GLU A 369 -27.30 11.88 0.34
CA GLU A 369 -27.46 13.32 0.05
C GLU A 369 -27.43 14.19 1.32
N ASP A 370 -27.70 13.60 2.49
CA ASP A 370 -27.67 14.25 3.80
C ASP A 370 -26.31 14.06 4.53
N GLY A 371 -25.33 13.42 3.89
CA GLY A 371 -23.99 13.20 4.42
C GLY A 371 -23.87 12.05 5.42
N LYS A 372 -24.86 11.16 5.50
CA LYS A 372 -24.85 9.97 6.36
C LYS A 372 -24.28 8.76 5.61
N LEU A 373 -23.53 7.91 6.32
CA LEU A 373 -22.99 6.67 5.75
C LEU A 373 -24.11 5.72 5.29
N LEU A 374 -23.98 5.23 4.05
CA LEU A 374 -24.82 4.15 3.55
C LEU A 374 -24.26 2.81 4.04
N TYR A 375 -25.13 1.92 4.50
CA TYR A 375 -24.78 0.57 4.95
C TYR A 375 -25.32 -0.47 3.98
N GLU A 376 -24.61 -1.59 3.84
CA GLU A 376 -25.03 -2.75 3.05
C GLU A 376 -24.90 -4.02 3.90
N ASP A 377 -25.92 -4.88 3.84
CA ASP A 377 -25.87 -6.21 4.44
C ASP A 377 -24.77 -7.02 3.74
N SER A 378 -23.72 -7.38 4.48
CA SER A 378 -22.63 -8.18 3.94
C SER A 378 -22.58 -9.54 4.62
N GLU A 379 -22.51 -10.58 3.80
CA GLU A 379 -22.25 -11.94 4.27
C GLU A 379 -20.75 -12.07 4.57
N MET A 380 -20.43 -12.28 5.84
CA MET A 380 -19.08 -12.51 6.32
C MET A 380 -18.93 -13.98 6.72
N THR A 381 -17.88 -14.64 6.24
CA THR A 381 -17.54 -16.01 6.61
C THR A 381 -16.41 -15.99 7.63
N VAL A 382 -16.67 -16.49 8.83
CA VAL A 382 -15.67 -16.76 9.85
C VAL A 382 -15.13 -18.16 9.63
N THR A 383 -13.82 -18.30 9.46
CA THR A 383 -13.14 -19.58 9.23
C THR A 383 -12.08 -19.82 10.28
N ARG A 384 -12.08 -21.00 10.88
CA ARG A 384 -11.04 -21.43 11.83
C ARG A 384 -9.79 -21.86 11.08
N ARG A 385 -8.63 -21.24 11.37
CA ARG A 385 -7.32 -21.63 10.79
C ARG A 385 -6.53 -22.54 11.72
N THR A 386 -6.48 -22.22 13.01
CA THR A 386 -5.78 -22.99 14.04
C THR A 386 -6.64 -23.11 15.30
N GLU A 387 -6.08 -23.61 16.40
CA GLU A 387 -6.82 -23.64 17.67
C GLU A 387 -7.13 -22.24 18.21
N SER A 388 -6.30 -21.24 17.90
CA SER A 388 -6.38 -19.88 18.43
C SER A 388 -6.57 -18.79 17.36
N GLU A 389 -6.53 -19.12 16.07
CA GLU A 389 -6.67 -18.15 14.98
C GLU A 389 -7.93 -18.37 14.13
N PHE A 390 -8.68 -17.29 13.98
CA PHE A 390 -9.89 -17.22 13.16
C PHE A 390 -9.74 -16.09 12.14
N VAL A 391 -10.22 -16.32 10.91
CA VAL A 391 -10.19 -15.34 9.83
C VAL A 391 -11.61 -15.04 9.39
N VAL A 392 -11.95 -13.75 9.41
CA VAL A 392 -13.23 -13.24 8.93
C VAL A 392 -13.03 -12.69 7.52
N ASN A 393 -13.75 -13.25 6.55
CA ASN A 393 -13.76 -12.75 5.18
C ASN A 393 -15.14 -12.17 4.86
N ALA A 394 -15.21 -10.90 4.48
CA ALA A 394 -16.43 -10.28 3.98
C ALA A 394 -16.45 -10.33 2.45
N LYS A 395 -17.51 -10.89 1.86
CA LYS A 395 -17.73 -10.76 0.41
C LYS A 395 -18.42 -9.43 0.14
N GLN A 396 -17.69 -8.46 -0.37
CA GLN A 396 -18.28 -7.21 -0.86
C GLN A 396 -18.69 -7.37 -2.32
N THR A 397 -19.95 -7.09 -2.63
CA THR A 397 -20.43 -7.00 -4.01
C THR A 397 -19.99 -5.67 -4.61
N ARG A 398 -18.93 -5.68 -5.43
CA ARG A 398 -18.54 -4.49 -6.20
C ARG A 398 -19.44 -4.38 -7.43
N GLN A 399 -20.21 -3.31 -7.52
CA GLN A 399 -20.95 -2.98 -8.73
C GLN A 399 -19.96 -2.39 -9.74
N PHE A 400 -19.51 -3.20 -10.69
CA PHE A 400 -18.77 -2.70 -11.85
C PHE A 400 -19.75 -2.02 -12.82
N ILE A 401 -19.26 -1.02 -13.56
CA ILE A 401 -19.92 -0.62 -14.80
C ILE A 401 -19.94 -1.86 -15.70
N ASP A 402 -21.11 -2.21 -16.23
CA ASP A 402 -21.31 -3.36 -17.12
C ASP A 402 -20.43 -3.19 -18.36
N LYS A 403 -19.27 -3.85 -18.39
CA LYS A 403 -18.31 -3.83 -19.51
C LYS A 403 -18.66 -4.93 -20.50
N TYR A 404 -18.61 -4.61 -21.79
CA TYR A 404 -18.94 -5.55 -22.87
C TYR A 404 -20.31 -6.23 -22.70
N ALA A 405 -21.27 -5.51 -22.14
CA ALA A 405 -22.62 -6.00 -21.97
C ALA A 405 -23.23 -6.26 -23.36
N PRO A 406 -23.90 -7.40 -23.56
CA PRO A 406 -24.61 -7.66 -24.80
C PRO A 406 -25.75 -6.64 -24.98
N PRO A 407 -26.25 -6.48 -26.22
CA PRO A 407 -27.42 -5.65 -26.50
C PRO A 407 -28.59 -5.93 -25.56
N SER A 408 -29.12 -4.86 -24.95
CA SER A 408 -30.25 -4.88 -24.02
C SER A 408 -31.23 -3.74 -24.35
N SER A 409 -32.38 -3.69 -23.65
CA SER A 409 -33.33 -2.59 -23.81
C SER A 409 -32.79 -1.24 -23.32
N THR A 410 -31.83 -1.25 -22.39
CA THR A 410 -31.15 -0.04 -21.90
C THR A 410 -29.98 0.33 -22.81
N HIS A 411 -29.25 -0.65 -23.35
CA HIS A 411 -28.12 -0.47 -24.24
C HIS A 411 -28.37 -1.21 -25.57
N VAL A 412 -29.00 -0.53 -26.53
CA VAL A 412 -29.47 -1.13 -27.81
C VAL A 412 -28.36 -1.86 -28.57
N MET A 413 -27.12 -1.37 -28.50
CA MET A 413 -25.95 -2.01 -29.10
C MET A 413 -24.94 -2.51 -28.04
N GLY A 414 -25.37 -2.65 -26.79
CA GLY A 414 -24.50 -3.05 -25.69
C GLY A 414 -23.57 -1.95 -25.21
N THR A 415 -22.60 -2.34 -24.39
CA THR A 415 -21.56 -1.45 -23.84
C THR A 415 -20.17 -1.88 -24.32
N ASP A 416 -19.21 -0.96 -24.27
CA ASP A 416 -17.82 -1.26 -24.62
C ASP A 416 -16.96 -1.64 -23.40
N GLY A 417 -15.64 -1.77 -23.61
CA GLY A 417 -14.69 -2.15 -22.57
C GLY A 417 -14.50 -1.14 -21.44
N ASP A 418 -14.97 0.09 -21.64
CA ASP A 418 -14.98 1.16 -20.64
C ASP A 418 -16.37 1.35 -20.02
N GLY A 419 -17.38 0.61 -20.52
CA GLY A 419 -18.76 0.66 -20.05
C GLY A 419 -19.60 1.79 -20.67
N PHE A 420 -19.13 2.42 -21.76
CA PHE A 420 -19.92 3.39 -22.50
C PHE A 420 -20.95 2.69 -23.41
N ASP A 421 -22.09 3.34 -23.61
CA ASP A 421 -23.10 2.90 -24.58
C ASP A 421 -22.55 2.97 -26.02
N VAL A 422 -22.54 1.82 -26.71
CA VAL A 422 -21.95 1.67 -28.04
C VAL A 422 -22.71 2.52 -29.07
N LEU A 423 -24.04 2.59 -28.99
CA LEU A 423 -24.85 3.36 -29.94
C LEU A 423 -24.57 4.86 -29.80
N ALA A 424 -24.50 5.36 -28.57
CA ALA A 424 -24.12 6.74 -28.28
C ALA A 424 -22.71 7.06 -28.81
N ARG A 425 -21.74 6.16 -28.60
CA ARG A 425 -20.39 6.30 -29.15
C ARG A 425 -20.36 6.27 -30.67
N ILE A 426 -21.15 5.44 -31.34
CA ILE A 426 -21.27 5.41 -32.80
C ILE A 426 -21.74 6.77 -33.33
N MET A 427 -22.77 7.35 -32.72
CA MET A 427 -23.31 8.65 -33.13
C MET A 427 -22.32 9.78 -32.89
N TYR A 428 -21.66 9.80 -31.72
CA TYR A 428 -20.66 10.81 -31.40
C TYR A 428 -19.42 10.68 -32.30
N GLY A 429 -18.91 9.46 -32.47
CA GLY A 429 -17.77 9.16 -33.32
C GLY A 429 -18.03 9.47 -34.79
N GLY A 430 -19.26 9.28 -35.27
CA GLY A 430 -19.66 9.71 -36.61
C GLY A 430 -19.55 11.22 -36.82
N ARG A 431 -19.86 12.04 -35.80
CA ARG A 431 -19.67 13.51 -35.89
C ARG A 431 -18.20 13.87 -36.08
N ILE A 432 -17.31 13.24 -35.31
CA ILE A 432 -15.86 13.49 -35.40
C ILE A 432 -15.30 12.99 -36.72
N SER A 433 -15.60 11.76 -37.15
CA SER A 433 -15.10 11.21 -38.42
C SER A 433 -15.58 12.02 -39.63
N LEU A 434 -16.84 12.48 -39.66
CA LEU A 434 -17.34 13.37 -40.71
C LEU A 434 -16.65 14.74 -40.67
N MET A 435 -16.48 15.33 -39.48
CA MET A 435 -15.79 16.60 -39.31
C MET A 435 -14.36 16.54 -39.86
N VAL A 436 -13.62 15.48 -39.55
CA VAL A 436 -12.26 15.26 -40.10
C VAL A 436 -12.30 15.23 -41.62
N GLY A 437 -13.21 14.45 -42.22
CA GLY A 437 -13.40 14.40 -43.66
C GLY A 437 -13.58 15.79 -44.28
N PHE A 438 -14.54 16.57 -43.78
CA PHE A 438 -14.83 17.90 -44.30
C PHE A 438 -13.68 18.89 -44.14
N VAL A 439 -13.05 18.94 -42.96
CA VAL A 439 -11.96 19.89 -42.68
C VAL A 439 -10.74 19.58 -43.55
N VAL A 440 -10.36 18.31 -43.67
CA VAL A 440 -9.22 17.90 -44.48
C VAL A 440 -9.45 18.22 -45.95
N VAL A 441 -10.58 17.81 -46.53
CA VAL A 441 -10.89 18.10 -47.95
C VAL A 441 -10.97 19.61 -48.21
N PHE A 442 -11.50 20.38 -47.25
CA PHE A 442 -11.50 21.84 -47.35
C PHE A 442 -10.07 22.40 -47.40
N LEU A 443 -9.16 21.93 -46.54
CA LEU A 443 -7.75 22.33 -46.54
C LEU A 443 -7.04 21.96 -47.85
N GLU A 444 -7.26 20.73 -48.34
CA GLU A 444 -6.71 20.26 -49.63
C GLU A 444 -7.18 21.14 -50.78
N CYS A 445 -8.47 21.45 -50.84
CA CYS A 445 -9.05 22.31 -51.86
C CYS A 445 -8.54 23.74 -51.74
N PHE A 446 -8.49 24.30 -50.53
CA PHE A 446 -8.03 25.66 -50.29
C PHE A 446 -6.58 25.85 -50.77
N LEU A 447 -5.66 24.97 -50.33
CA LEU A 447 -4.26 25.01 -50.75
C LEU A 447 -4.11 24.69 -52.24
N GLY A 448 -4.86 23.69 -52.74
CA GLY A 448 -4.83 23.28 -54.13
C GLY A 448 -5.31 24.35 -55.10
N ILE A 449 -6.40 25.06 -54.79
CA ILE A 449 -6.92 26.16 -55.61
C ILE A 449 -5.92 27.31 -55.66
N ILE A 450 -5.32 27.68 -54.53
CA ILE A 450 -4.35 28.78 -54.49
C ILE A 450 -3.12 28.42 -55.32
N MET A 451 -2.49 27.28 -55.03
CA MET A 451 -1.24 26.88 -55.67
C MET A 451 -1.44 26.53 -57.15
N GLY A 452 -2.47 25.74 -57.47
CA GLY A 452 -2.84 25.40 -58.85
C GLY A 452 -3.31 26.62 -59.65
N GLY A 453 -4.01 27.55 -58.99
CA GLY A 453 -4.41 28.85 -59.53
C GLY A 453 -3.24 29.69 -60.00
N LEU A 454 -2.26 29.88 -59.11
CA LEU A 454 -1.05 30.63 -59.40
C LEU A 454 -0.23 29.96 -60.51
N ALA A 455 -0.04 28.64 -60.42
CA ALA A 455 0.73 27.88 -61.40
C ALA A 455 0.10 27.92 -62.80
N GLY A 456 -1.21 27.65 -62.90
CA GLY A 456 -1.92 27.64 -64.17
C GLY A 456 -2.04 29.03 -64.82
N PHE A 457 -2.22 30.08 -64.01
CA PHE A 457 -2.38 31.44 -64.54
C PHE A 457 -1.05 32.03 -65.03
N PHE A 458 -0.04 32.10 -64.16
CA PHE A 458 1.23 32.78 -64.45
C PHE A 458 2.13 31.98 -65.39
N GLY A 459 2.05 30.64 -65.38
CA GLY A 459 2.92 29.81 -66.21
C GLY A 459 4.41 29.96 -65.89
N GLY A 460 5.25 29.49 -66.81
CA GLY A 460 6.70 29.73 -66.78
C GLY A 460 7.39 29.21 -65.51
N TRP A 461 8.14 30.09 -64.83
CA TRP A 461 8.94 29.72 -63.66
C TRP A 461 8.07 29.46 -62.41
N VAL A 462 6.95 30.18 -62.24
CA VAL A 462 6.01 29.98 -61.11
C VAL A 462 5.39 28.60 -61.19
N ASP A 463 4.92 28.25 -62.39
CA ASP A 463 4.38 26.93 -62.68
C ASP A 463 5.41 25.82 -62.42
N ASN A 464 6.64 25.99 -62.92
CA ASN A 464 7.71 25.04 -62.66
C ASN A 464 7.97 24.87 -61.16
N LEU A 465 8.11 25.96 -60.40
CA LEU A 465 8.34 25.90 -58.95
C LEU A 465 7.21 25.17 -58.22
N VAL A 466 5.95 25.53 -58.48
CA VAL A 466 4.79 24.90 -57.82
C VAL A 466 4.70 23.43 -58.20
N MET A 467 4.91 23.07 -59.47
CA MET A 467 4.87 21.67 -59.91
C MET A 467 6.02 20.85 -59.34
N ARG A 468 7.20 21.45 -59.12
CA ARG A 468 8.29 20.78 -58.39
C ARG A 468 7.91 20.50 -56.94
N LEU A 469 7.24 21.43 -56.26
CA LEU A 469 6.71 21.18 -54.92
C LEU A 469 5.68 20.05 -54.95
N VAL A 470 4.73 20.06 -55.89
CA VAL A 470 3.74 18.98 -56.08
C VAL A 470 4.43 17.64 -56.30
N ASP A 471 5.47 17.58 -57.13
CA ASP A 471 6.22 16.35 -57.41
C ASP A 471 6.91 15.81 -56.14
N ILE A 472 7.44 16.68 -55.27
CA ILE A 472 8.00 16.28 -53.96
C ILE A 472 6.94 15.54 -53.12
N PHE A 473 5.73 16.10 -53.01
CA PHE A 473 4.64 15.46 -52.25
C PHE A 473 4.21 14.12 -52.87
N TYR A 474 4.18 14.02 -54.21
CA TYR A 474 3.85 12.76 -54.90
C TYR A 474 4.90 11.66 -54.73
N CYS A 475 6.16 12.03 -54.50
CA CYS A 475 7.22 11.08 -54.18
C CYS A 475 7.09 10.51 -52.75
N LEU A 476 6.34 11.15 -51.87
CA LEU A 476 6.14 10.71 -50.50
C LEU A 476 4.95 9.74 -50.41
N PRO A 477 5.14 8.51 -49.88
CA PRO A 477 4.03 7.59 -49.68
C PRO A 477 3.15 8.07 -48.52
N PHE A 478 1.87 8.36 -48.80
CA PHE A 478 0.92 8.95 -47.83
C PHE A 478 0.83 8.15 -46.52
N MET A 479 0.55 6.85 -46.60
CA MET A 479 0.34 6.01 -45.41
C MET A 479 1.57 5.95 -44.49
N PRO A 480 2.80 5.65 -44.97
CA PRO A 480 4.00 5.70 -44.14
C PRO A 480 4.23 7.05 -43.45
N ILE A 481 4.03 8.18 -44.14
CA ILE A 481 4.17 9.50 -43.53
C ILE A 481 3.15 9.70 -42.42
N MET A 482 1.89 9.34 -42.65
CA MET A 482 0.85 9.45 -41.63
C MET A 482 1.09 8.52 -40.42
N ILE A 483 1.68 7.34 -40.64
CA ILE A 483 2.11 6.44 -39.56
C ILE A 483 3.22 7.10 -38.73
N ILE A 484 4.23 7.69 -39.38
CA ILE A 484 5.32 8.41 -38.70
C ILE A 484 4.76 9.57 -37.89
N VAL A 485 3.85 10.36 -38.46
CA VAL A 485 3.17 11.45 -37.74
C VAL A 485 2.42 10.88 -36.53
N GLY A 486 1.59 9.85 -36.71
CA GLY A 486 0.87 9.19 -35.61
C GLY A 486 1.78 8.70 -34.48
N ALA A 487 2.90 8.05 -34.83
CA ALA A 487 3.89 7.56 -33.87
C ALA A 487 4.63 8.71 -33.17
N MET A 488 4.94 9.80 -33.89
CA MET A 488 5.50 11.02 -33.29
C MET A 488 4.53 11.64 -32.29
N MET A 489 3.24 11.73 -32.64
CA MET A 489 2.21 12.23 -31.73
C MET A 489 2.10 11.39 -30.45
N ASP A 490 2.28 10.07 -30.57
CA ASP A 490 2.34 9.15 -29.44
C ASP A 490 3.58 9.36 -28.56
N ALA A 491 4.76 9.48 -29.16
CA ALA A 491 6.00 9.72 -28.44
C ALA A 491 5.97 11.03 -27.65
N MET A 492 5.35 12.07 -28.21
CA MET A 492 5.19 13.37 -27.56
C MET A 492 4.07 13.41 -26.50
N ARG A 493 3.31 12.31 -26.31
CA ARG A 493 2.16 12.22 -25.40
C ARG A 493 1.18 13.39 -25.58
N MET A 494 0.90 13.77 -26.83
CA MET A 494 0.04 14.92 -27.10
C MET A 494 -1.39 14.69 -26.60
N ASP A 495 -2.01 15.78 -26.14
CA ASP A 495 -3.42 15.83 -25.82
C ASP A 495 -4.29 15.40 -27.02
N VAL A 496 -5.42 14.75 -26.73
CA VAL A 496 -6.32 14.15 -27.72
C VAL A 496 -6.88 15.20 -28.69
N THR A 497 -7.15 16.42 -28.22
CA THR A 497 -7.69 17.51 -29.04
C THR A 497 -6.63 18.06 -29.98
N VAL A 498 -5.42 18.29 -29.46
CA VAL A 498 -4.28 18.77 -30.25
C VAL A 498 -3.93 17.75 -31.33
N ARG A 499 -3.93 16.46 -30.96
CA ARG A 499 -3.70 15.35 -31.89
C ARG A 499 -4.69 15.35 -33.06
N LEU A 500 -5.98 15.55 -32.79
CA LEU A 500 -7.01 15.65 -33.83
C LEU A 500 -6.69 16.78 -34.82
N PHE A 501 -6.32 17.97 -34.33
CA PHE A 501 -5.95 19.10 -35.19
C PHE A 501 -4.69 18.83 -36.01
N VAL A 502 -3.66 18.24 -35.40
CA VAL A 502 -2.41 17.89 -36.10
C VAL A 502 -2.67 16.85 -37.18
N LEU A 503 -3.49 15.83 -36.90
CA LEU A 503 -3.89 14.82 -37.88
C LEU A 503 -4.60 15.44 -39.08
N MET A 504 -5.60 16.31 -38.85
CA MET A 504 -6.33 17.00 -39.92
C MET A 504 -5.41 17.91 -40.75
N ALA A 505 -4.50 18.65 -40.10
CA ALA A 505 -3.55 19.50 -40.79
C ALA A 505 -2.56 18.68 -41.64
N ALA A 506 -2.02 17.58 -41.08
CA ALA A 506 -1.09 16.71 -41.77
C ALA A 506 -1.73 16.05 -43.00
N MET A 507 -2.96 15.53 -42.87
CA MET A 507 -3.70 14.96 -44.00
C MET A 507 -3.94 16.01 -45.09
N GLY A 508 -4.40 17.21 -44.72
CA GLY A 508 -4.67 18.29 -45.67
C GLY A 508 -3.41 18.79 -46.41
N ILE A 509 -2.29 18.90 -45.70
CA ILE A 509 -0.98 19.27 -46.27
C ILE A 509 -0.41 18.16 -47.16
N MET A 510 -0.78 16.91 -46.94
CA MET A 510 -0.37 15.82 -47.84
C MET A 510 -1.26 15.73 -49.09
N GLY A 511 -2.55 16.06 -48.98
CA GLY A 511 -3.52 15.88 -50.08
C GLY A 511 -3.63 17.01 -51.10
N TRP A 512 -3.21 18.25 -50.78
CA TRP A 512 -3.43 19.41 -51.68
C TRP A 512 -2.77 19.30 -53.05
N ALA A 513 -1.67 18.54 -53.16
CA ALA A 513 -0.86 18.42 -54.37
C ALA A 513 -1.68 17.88 -55.57
N GLY A 514 -2.58 16.94 -55.32
CA GLY A 514 -3.46 16.38 -56.34
C GLY A 514 -4.46 17.41 -56.87
N ILE A 515 -5.10 18.15 -55.97
CA ILE A 515 -6.02 19.24 -56.32
C ILE A 515 -5.29 20.36 -57.07
N ALA A 516 -4.08 20.74 -56.64
CA ALA A 516 -3.28 21.75 -57.32
C ALA A 516 -3.01 21.39 -58.78
N ARG A 517 -2.63 20.13 -59.06
CA ARG A 517 -2.38 19.66 -60.42
C ARG A 517 -3.64 19.68 -61.28
N LEU A 518 -4.79 19.29 -60.71
CA LEU A 518 -6.09 19.34 -61.38
C LEU A 518 -6.46 20.79 -61.74
N VAL A 519 -6.43 21.69 -60.75
CA VAL A 519 -6.79 23.10 -60.92
C VAL A 519 -5.87 23.78 -61.94
N ARG A 520 -4.57 23.52 -61.88
CA ARG A 520 -3.58 24.03 -62.85
C ARG A 520 -3.93 23.61 -64.28
N GLY A 521 -4.27 22.35 -64.51
CA GLY A 521 -4.65 21.84 -65.83
C GLY A 521 -5.91 22.52 -66.38
N GLN A 522 -6.93 22.71 -65.53
CA GLN A 522 -8.17 23.40 -65.90
C GLN A 522 -7.93 24.88 -66.23
N ILE A 523 -7.13 25.56 -65.40
CA ILE A 523 -6.84 26.98 -65.60
C ILE A 523 -6.00 27.23 -66.85
N LEU A 524 -5.04 26.35 -67.16
CA LEU A 524 -4.25 26.48 -68.39
C LEU A 524 -5.15 26.44 -69.63
N SER A 525 -6.18 25.57 -69.63
CA SER A 525 -7.17 25.49 -70.71
C SER A 525 -8.08 26.72 -70.75
N LEU A 526 -8.62 27.14 -69.59
CA LEU A 526 -9.54 28.28 -69.49
C LEU A 526 -8.88 29.61 -69.82
N ARG A 527 -7.58 29.76 -69.55
CA ARG A 527 -6.82 30.99 -69.85
C ARG A 527 -6.75 31.29 -71.34
N GLU A 528 -6.72 30.25 -72.18
CA GLU A 528 -6.62 30.38 -73.64
C GLU A 528 -8.00 30.60 -74.31
N GLN A 529 -9.09 30.69 -73.55
CA GLN A 529 -10.45 30.90 -74.10
C GLN A 529 -10.76 32.38 -74.38
N GLU A 530 -11.64 32.63 -75.35
CA GLU A 530 -11.99 33.96 -75.86
C GLU A 530 -12.50 34.92 -74.78
N PHE A 531 -13.23 34.43 -73.77
CA PHE A 531 -13.72 35.27 -72.66
C PHE A 531 -12.58 35.87 -71.84
N MET A 532 -11.43 35.19 -71.78
CA MET A 532 -10.27 35.65 -71.03
C MET A 532 -9.45 36.66 -71.82
N VAL A 533 -9.37 36.49 -73.14
CA VAL A 533 -8.84 37.51 -74.05
C VAL A 533 -9.67 38.80 -73.98
N ALA A 534 -11.00 38.69 -73.94
CA ALA A 534 -11.89 39.85 -73.78
C ALA A 534 -11.72 40.54 -72.41
N ALA A 535 -11.53 39.76 -71.33
CA ALA A 535 -11.27 40.31 -70.01
C ALA A 535 -9.92 41.03 -69.91
N GLU A 536 -8.90 40.56 -70.65
CA GLU A 536 -7.62 41.23 -70.74
C GLU A 536 -7.71 42.54 -71.54
N ALA A 537 -8.43 42.52 -72.68
CA ALA A 537 -8.66 43.72 -73.49
C ALA A 537 -9.42 44.83 -72.74
N THR A 538 -10.23 44.47 -71.74
CA THR A 538 -10.96 45.41 -70.87
C THR A 538 -10.15 45.90 -69.67
N GLY A 539 -8.90 45.45 -69.51
CA GLY A 539 -8.00 45.92 -68.45
C GLY A 539 -8.32 45.39 -67.05
N LEU A 540 -8.99 44.24 -66.93
CA LEU A 540 -9.31 43.65 -65.63
C LEU A 540 -8.04 43.25 -64.86
N PRO A 541 -7.92 43.61 -63.56
CA PRO A 541 -6.76 43.26 -62.77
C PRO A 541 -6.63 41.73 -62.61
N THR A 542 -5.39 41.25 -62.53
CA THR A 542 -5.05 39.82 -62.47
C THR A 542 -5.79 39.05 -61.37
N SER A 543 -5.91 39.61 -60.16
CA SER A 543 -6.65 38.97 -59.07
C SER A 543 -8.13 38.74 -59.43
N ARG A 544 -8.77 39.71 -60.11
CA ARG A 544 -10.16 39.58 -60.55
C ARG A 544 -10.28 38.57 -61.70
N ARG A 545 -9.31 38.49 -62.62
CA ARG A 545 -9.26 37.44 -63.66
C ARG A 545 -9.24 36.04 -63.03
N ILE A 546 -8.38 35.83 -62.04
CA ILE A 546 -8.25 34.54 -61.35
C ILE A 546 -9.52 34.21 -60.53
N PHE A 547 -9.85 35.03 -59.53
CA PHE A 547 -10.88 34.66 -58.55
C PHE A 547 -12.32 34.88 -59.03
N ARG A 548 -12.57 35.76 -59.99
CA ARG A 548 -13.93 36.06 -60.48
C ARG A 548 -14.28 35.36 -61.79
N HIS A 549 -13.28 34.96 -62.59
CA HIS A 549 -13.53 34.34 -63.88
C HIS A 549 -12.95 32.93 -63.97
N LEU A 550 -11.70 32.69 -63.59
CA LEU A 550 -11.11 31.36 -63.75
C LEU A 550 -11.56 30.37 -62.67
N VAL A 551 -11.35 30.70 -61.39
CA VAL A 551 -11.70 29.80 -60.26
C VAL A 551 -13.17 29.37 -60.30
N PRO A 552 -14.16 30.27 -60.52
CA PRO A 552 -15.57 29.87 -60.60
C PRO A 552 -15.87 28.86 -61.72
N ASN A 553 -15.14 28.93 -62.84
CA ASN A 553 -15.31 27.96 -63.94
C ASN A 553 -14.71 26.57 -63.62
N VAL A 554 -13.78 26.49 -62.67
CA VAL A 554 -13.20 25.21 -62.21
C VAL A 554 -14.00 24.59 -61.07
N MET A 555 -14.83 25.38 -60.36
CA MET A 555 -15.61 24.92 -59.20
C MET A 555 -16.45 23.66 -59.46
N PRO A 556 -17.14 23.48 -60.60
CA PRO A 556 -17.92 22.25 -60.84
C PRO A 556 -17.06 20.98 -60.75
N GLN A 557 -15.92 20.96 -61.44
CA GLN A 557 -14.99 19.84 -61.42
C GLN A 557 -14.36 19.66 -60.02
N LEU A 558 -14.04 20.78 -59.35
CA LEU A 558 -13.48 20.75 -58.02
C LEU A 558 -14.46 20.18 -56.99
N ILE A 559 -15.73 20.55 -57.06
CA ILE A 559 -16.79 20.03 -56.18
C ILE A 559 -16.89 18.51 -56.33
N VAL A 560 -16.90 18.00 -57.57
CA VAL A 560 -16.90 16.55 -57.83
C VAL A 560 -15.68 15.88 -57.18
N SER A 561 -14.48 16.39 -57.43
CA SER A 561 -13.25 15.84 -56.85
C SER A 561 -13.23 15.92 -55.32
N ALA A 562 -13.71 17.02 -54.73
CA ALA A 562 -13.82 17.18 -53.28
C ALA A 562 -14.78 16.16 -52.67
N THR A 563 -15.92 15.91 -53.32
CA THR A 563 -16.93 14.97 -52.81
C THR A 563 -16.41 13.53 -52.82
N MET A 564 -15.72 13.13 -53.89
CA MET A 564 -15.04 11.82 -53.94
C MET A 564 -13.88 11.75 -52.94
N GLY A 565 -13.17 12.87 -52.74
CA GLY A 565 -12.11 13.01 -51.75
C GLY A 565 -12.58 12.73 -50.32
N LEU A 566 -13.78 13.22 -49.95
CA LEU A 566 -14.35 13.00 -48.61
C LEU A 566 -14.39 11.51 -48.22
N GLY A 567 -14.84 10.65 -49.15
CA GLY A 567 -14.89 9.21 -48.92
C GLY A 567 -13.51 8.61 -48.66
N SER A 568 -12.52 8.96 -49.48
CA SER A 568 -11.13 8.50 -49.28
C SER A 568 -10.50 9.00 -47.98
N THR A 569 -10.79 10.24 -47.59
CA THR A 569 -10.28 10.85 -46.37
C THR A 569 -10.87 10.21 -45.12
N ILE A 570 -12.18 9.95 -45.09
CA ILE A 570 -12.84 9.26 -43.98
C ILE A 570 -12.27 7.84 -43.82
N LEU A 571 -12.05 7.14 -44.93
CA LEU A 571 -11.45 5.80 -44.90
C LEU A 571 -10.01 5.83 -44.39
N SER A 572 -9.23 6.85 -44.78
CA SER A 572 -7.85 7.03 -44.32
C SER A 572 -7.77 7.35 -42.83
N GLU A 573 -8.63 8.25 -42.33
CA GLU A 573 -8.76 8.54 -40.89
C GLU A 573 -9.14 7.28 -40.11
N SER A 574 -10.17 6.56 -40.58
CA SER A 574 -10.63 5.33 -39.94
C SER A 574 -9.53 4.28 -39.89
N THR A 575 -8.71 4.18 -40.94
CA THR A 575 -7.57 3.25 -40.99
C THR A 575 -6.48 3.64 -39.98
N LEU A 576 -6.12 4.93 -39.89
CA LEU A 576 -5.14 5.40 -38.92
C LEU A 576 -5.63 5.22 -37.48
N SER A 577 -6.89 5.53 -37.22
CA SER A 577 -7.53 5.33 -35.92
C SER A 577 -7.67 3.84 -35.57
N PHE A 578 -7.95 2.97 -36.55
CA PHE A 578 -7.92 1.52 -36.38
C PHE A 578 -6.54 0.99 -36.00
N LEU A 579 -5.47 1.55 -36.57
CA LEU A 579 -4.08 1.24 -36.22
C LEU A 579 -3.65 1.82 -34.85
N GLY A 580 -4.53 2.55 -34.16
CA GLY A 580 -4.22 3.22 -32.88
C GLY A 580 -3.39 4.50 -33.04
N LEU A 581 -3.17 4.95 -34.27
CA LEU A 581 -2.35 6.12 -34.62
C LEU A 581 -3.19 7.37 -34.89
N GLY A 582 -4.50 7.22 -35.11
CA GLY A 582 -5.48 8.29 -35.27
C GLY A 582 -5.97 8.84 -33.92
N VAL A 583 -7.26 9.08 -33.74
CA VAL A 583 -7.79 9.68 -32.50
C VAL A 583 -7.80 8.66 -31.36
N LYS A 584 -7.32 9.05 -30.18
CA LYS A 584 -7.27 8.18 -28.99
C LYS A 584 -8.41 8.45 -28.01
N HIS A 585 -8.65 7.45 -27.15
CA HIS A 585 -9.55 7.55 -26.00
C HIS A 585 -9.24 8.80 -25.15
N PRO A 586 -10.23 9.56 -24.63
CA PRO A 586 -11.66 9.26 -24.55
C PRO A 586 -12.52 9.63 -25.77
N MET A 587 -11.96 10.29 -26.79
CA MET A 587 -12.72 10.66 -27.98
C MET A 587 -12.98 9.44 -28.88
N ALA A 588 -14.24 9.25 -29.23
CA ALA A 588 -14.65 8.22 -30.18
C ALA A 588 -14.52 8.73 -31.62
N THR A 589 -13.99 7.88 -32.50
CA THR A 589 -14.14 7.94 -33.96
C THR A 589 -14.51 6.55 -34.43
N TRP A 590 -15.04 6.41 -35.65
CA TRP A 590 -15.39 5.07 -36.14
C TRP A 590 -14.17 4.14 -36.19
N GLY A 591 -13.00 4.63 -36.58
CA GLY A 591 -11.77 3.83 -36.54
C GLY A 591 -11.34 3.43 -35.12
N SER A 592 -11.43 4.34 -34.14
CA SER A 592 -10.99 4.04 -32.76
C SER A 592 -11.93 3.07 -32.04
N MET A 593 -13.22 3.08 -32.40
CA MET A 593 -14.19 2.09 -31.91
C MET A 593 -13.93 0.67 -32.45
N ILE A 594 -13.38 0.54 -33.66
CA ILE A 594 -12.96 -0.78 -34.17
C ILE A 594 -11.64 -1.17 -33.50
N ASN A 595 -10.72 -0.21 -33.27
CA ASN A 595 -9.47 -0.46 -32.56
C ASN A 595 -9.68 -1.06 -31.16
N SER A 596 -10.69 -0.60 -30.41
CA SER A 596 -10.97 -1.09 -29.05
C SER A 596 -11.30 -2.59 -28.97
N VAL A 597 -11.67 -3.20 -30.10
CA VAL A 597 -11.97 -4.64 -30.21
C VAL A 597 -11.12 -5.34 -31.27
N ALA A 598 -9.95 -4.80 -31.60
CA ALA A 598 -9.11 -5.31 -32.69
C ALA A 598 -8.35 -6.62 -32.39
N SER A 599 -8.38 -7.13 -31.15
CA SER A 599 -7.77 -8.43 -30.85
C SER A 599 -8.59 -9.57 -31.46
N ALA A 600 -7.91 -10.65 -31.87
CA ALA A 600 -8.56 -11.76 -32.58
C ALA A 600 -9.74 -12.36 -31.79
N SER A 601 -9.58 -12.51 -30.47
CA SER A 601 -10.65 -12.99 -29.59
C SER A 601 -11.78 -11.95 -29.41
N ALA A 602 -11.46 -10.66 -29.32
CA ALA A 602 -12.45 -9.60 -29.16
C ALA A 602 -13.31 -9.41 -30.41
N MET A 603 -12.74 -9.56 -31.62
CA MET A 603 -13.51 -9.44 -32.86
C MET A 603 -14.56 -10.54 -33.01
N GLU A 604 -14.27 -11.76 -32.53
CA GLU A 604 -15.23 -12.87 -32.51
C GLU A 604 -16.35 -12.63 -31.48
N GLN A 605 -15.99 -12.19 -30.28
CA GLN A 605 -16.93 -12.06 -29.16
C GLN A 605 -17.80 -10.79 -29.24
N TYR A 606 -17.25 -9.68 -29.76
CA TYR A 606 -17.87 -8.35 -29.73
C TYR A 606 -18.24 -7.86 -31.14
N ALA A 607 -18.82 -8.76 -31.94
CA ALA A 607 -19.30 -8.47 -33.28
C ALA A 607 -20.31 -7.30 -33.33
N TYR A 608 -21.08 -7.09 -32.26
CA TYR A 608 -22.04 -6.00 -32.13
C TYR A 608 -21.40 -4.60 -32.04
N ILE A 609 -20.08 -4.50 -31.81
CA ILE A 609 -19.35 -3.22 -31.78
C ILE A 609 -18.82 -2.88 -33.16
N TRP A 610 -18.01 -3.75 -33.76
CA TRP A 610 -17.27 -3.40 -34.98
C TRP A 610 -18.10 -3.55 -36.26
N ILE A 611 -19.07 -4.47 -36.34
CA ILE A 611 -19.88 -4.67 -37.55
C ILE A 611 -20.74 -3.43 -37.85
N PRO A 612 -21.52 -2.87 -36.89
CA PRO A 612 -22.30 -1.67 -37.16
C PRO A 612 -21.44 -0.47 -37.54
N VAL A 613 -20.32 -0.28 -36.85
CA VAL A 613 -19.36 0.79 -37.15
C VAL A 613 -18.78 0.65 -38.56
N GLY A 614 -18.31 -0.56 -38.92
CA GLY A 614 -17.76 -0.84 -40.25
C GLY A 614 -18.79 -0.63 -41.36
N LEU A 615 -20.04 -1.06 -41.17
CA LEU A 615 -21.13 -0.82 -42.11
C LEU A 615 -21.42 0.68 -42.28
N LEU A 616 -21.38 1.46 -41.20
CA LEU A 616 -21.57 2.91 -41.27
C LEU A 616 -20.45 3.62 -42.03
N ILE A 617 -19.19 3.21 -41.84
CA ILE A 617 -18.07 3.71 -42.65
C ILE A 617 -18.35 3.41 -44.13
N CYS A 618 -18.67 2.15 -44.46
CA CYS A 618 -18.95 1.71 -45.83
C CYS A 618 -20.09 2.52 -46.47
N PHE A 619 -21.24 2.62 -45.80
CA PHE A 619 -22.39 3.37 -46.32
C PHE A 619 -22.09 4.84 -46.50
N THR A 620 -21.34 5.45 -45.57
CA THR A 620 -20.96 6.86 -45.66
C THR A 620 -20.03 7.12 -46.85
N VAL A 621 -19.01 6.27 -47.06
CA VAL A 621 -18.09 6.38 -48.19
C VAL A 621 -18.83 6.18 -49.52
N ILE A 622 -19.71 5.18 -49.62
CA ILE A 622 -20.53 4.94 -50.81
C ILE A 622 -21.46 6.13 -51.09
N ALA A 623 -22.10 6.67 -50.05
CA ALA A 623 -22.99 7.82 -50.19
C ALA A 623 -22.24 9.03 -50.76
N PHE A 624 -21.07 9.38 -50.24
CA PHE A 624 -20.27 10.49 -50.77
C PHE A 624 -19.79 10.25 -52.21
N ASN A 625 -19.40 9.02 -52.55
CA ASN A 625 -19.03 8.68 -53.92
C ASN A 625 -20.21 8.84 -54.89
N PHE A 626 -21.42 8.37 -54.53
CA PHE A 626 -22.61 8.56 -55.35
C PHE A 626 -23.03 10.03 -55.46
N VAL A 627 -22.89 10.83 -54.40
CA VAL A 627 -23.10 12.28 -54.50
C VAL A 627 -22.09 12.90 -55.46
N GLY A 628 -20.83 12.48 -55.41
CA GLY A 628 -19.79 12.93 -56.35
C GLY A 628 -20.12 12.60 -57.81
N ASP A 629 -20.52 11.37 -58.09
CA ASP A 629 -20.93 10.93 -59.43
C ASP A 629 -22.18 11.68 -59.91
N GLY A 630 -23.20 11.82 -59.06
CA GLY A 630 -24.41 12.58 -59.42
C GLY A 630 -24.13 14.06 -59.69
N LEU A 631 -23.21 14.68 -58.93
CA LEU A 631 -22.76 16.05 -59.20
C LEU A 631 -21.98 16.12 -60.52
N ARG A 632 -21.14 15.13 -60.81
CA ARG A 632 -20.41 15.05 -62.07
C ARG A 632 -21.35 14.98 -63.26
N ASP A 633 -22.37 14.13 -63.19
CA ASP A 633 -23.37 13.97 -64.25
C ASP A 633 -24.18 15.25 -64.44
N ALA A 634 -24.50 15.97 -63.36
CA ALA A 634 -25.19 17.26 -63.43
C ALA A 634 -24.33 18.36 -64.06
N PHE A 635 -23.01 18.32 -63.87
CA PHE A 635 -22.06 19.31 -64.36
C PHE A 635 -21.38 18.95 -65.69
N ASP A 636 -21.56 17.74 -66.24
CA ASP A 636 -21.02 17.37 -67.55
C ASP A 636 -21.88 17.96 -68.70
N PRO A 637 -21.39 18.97 -69.44
CA PRO A 637 -22.14 19.57 -70.53
C PRO A 637 -22.27 18.65 -71.76
N LYS A 638 -21.49 17.55 -71.85
CA LYS A 638 -21.54 16.62 -72.99
C LYS A 638 -22.62 15.55 -72.87
N ALA A 639 -23.19 15.33 -71.68
CA ALA A 639 -24.25 14.34 -71.47
C ALA A 639 -25.60 14.71 -72.12
N LYS A 640 -25.77 15.95 -72.58
CA LYS A 640 -27.02 16.48 -73.18
C LYS A 640 -26.94 16.77 -74.69
N ARG A 641 -25.94 16.25 -75.41
CA ARG A 641 -25.80 16.50 -76.85
C ARG A 641 -26.11 15.27 -77.71
#